data_AF-A0A2S6C7D2-F1
#
_entry.id   AF-A0A2S6C7D2-F1
#
_cell.length_a   1.000
_cell.length_b   1.000
_cell.length_c   1.000
_cell.angle_alpha   90.00
_cell.angle_beta   90.00
_cell.angle_gamma   90.00
#
_symmetry.space_group_name_H-M   'P 1'
#
loop_
_entity.id
_entity.type
_entity.pdbx_description
1 polymer ?
#
loop_
_entity_poly.entity_id
_entity_poly.type
_entity_poly.pdbx_seq_one_letter_code
_entity_poly.pdbx_strand_id
1 'polypeptide(L)'
;MADFDQLRAQYLFNTKGRVAVVTGGGTGLGLITAKALCANGLKVYITGRRIEKLREAEMQDSESGGSIIALQMDCNDKESISAGVREISSKEKFLNLLVNNAGVTSVNYGPNGAPTGSVEEISQKMFSNQDFDDWLSIYKINVASYYFTSVAFLPLLVAAREHGYSEAGNILNISSISGITKTSQNGQFSYNASKAATISLTEQLAVEFKRPDLEVRVNTLAPGYFPSQMSVDKGEAKGKEFYRDLEGYGVPFGRFGRPRDYAQAVLGFALNEYVSGINESMPRSQRKTPVIIGVGDVVNRSKKVEDAIEPLQLMIQAIQKAIQDTGLAASSLAEVQRSIDSISVVSTWTWPADYPKLIAEGLTFKPLHSEYTIHGGNQPVKLVDEAARRISLGENKIAVVTGGEALASLTACAAAKKMPPLGWTAPSQDVQSVFSPTTRDLVKTEKDPGAQHGCGNPIQLYPFYENSFRFHRGQSIRDNHQESAKLYADFAKVAEQNEHAWTYPSPAKTATDIARVDKNNRMICFPYPLLMNAFNTVNCSAAVILTSADHARELGISSDKWIYPLGGAGTSDSSEFWLRPEYYWSPCISRSLDAALDVTSVSKEEIDLYDIYSCFPIVPKLAAHHLGLPVTGGKKSLTLLGGLTSFGGAGNNYSMHAITEMTRQLRGGKGKTGLVLANGGWVSYQHVLLMSRSPRSDGLPYPDENPLPRVVTDVQVPKIIEKAEGEAIIETYTVQFSRDGKPEQGFVIGRLLKTAERFIANHADAQTLAELSSWDVEPIGRRGWVSSGKDGRNLFTFVARPGQQLFKL
;
A
#
# COMPACT_ATOMS: atom_id res chain seq x y z
N MET A 1 -23.09 -29.35 -29.92
CA MET A 1 -22.01 -29.92 -29.10
C MET A 1 -20.76 -29.94 -29.97
N ALA A 2 -19.59 -29.58 -29.43
CA ALA A 2 -18.35 -29.65 -30.19
C ALA A 2 -18.05 -31.10 -30.57
N ASP A 3 -17.63 -31.34 -31.81
CA ASP A 3 -17.13 -32.64 -32.25
C ASP A 3 -15.83 -32.94 -31.50
N PHE A 4 -15.81 -34.01 -30.71
CA PHE A 4 -14.66 -34.40 -29.90
C PHE A 4 -13.41 -34.64 -30.75
N ASP A 5 -13.57 -35.08 -32.00
CA ASP A 5 -12.42 -35.30 -32.88
C ASP A 5 -11.78 -33.97 -33.29
N GLN A 6 -12.57 -32.90 -33.51
CA GLN A 6 -12.05 -31.55 -33.80
C GLN A 6 -11.25 -30.94 -32.65
N LEU A 7 -11.42 -31.45 -31.42
CA LEU A 7 -10.72 -30.97 -30.22
C LEU A 7 -9.44 -31.76 -29.90
N ARG A 8 -9.08 -32.79 -30.67
CA ARG A 8 -7.81 -33.50 -30.45
C ARG A 8 -6.65 -32.64 -30.94
N ALA A 9 -5.53 -32.67 -30.21
CA ALA A 9 -4.35 -31.85 -30.51
C ALA A 9 -3.86 -31.99 -31.96
N GLN A 10 -3.90 -33.19 -32.53
CA GLN A 10 -3.50 -33.45 -33.93
C GLN A 10 -4.34 -32.69 -34.97
N TYR A 11 -5.57 -32.29 -34.65
CA TYR A 11 -6.43 -31.50 -35.53
C TYR A 11 -6.38 -30.00 -35.18
N LEU A 12 -6.34 -29.66 -33.88
CA LEU A 12 -6.16 -28.28 -33.41
C LEU A 12 -4.87 -27.63 -33.92
N PHE A 13 -3.81 -28.43 -34.08
CA PHE A 13 -2.50 -27.98 -34.56
C PHE A 13 -2.17 -28.46 -35.98
N ASN A 14 -3.18 -28.90 -36.75
CA ASN A 14 -2.95 -29.31 -38.14
C ASN A 14 -2.75 -28.08 -39.03
N THR A 15 -1.58 -27.99 -39.66
CA THR A 15 -1.23 -26.86 -40.51
C THR A 15 -0.93 -27.26 -41.95
N LYS A 16 -1.21 -28.52 -42.30
CA LYS A 16 -0.93 -29.08 -43.62
C LYS A 16 -1.60 -28.25 -44.72
N GLY A 17 -0.81 -27.87 -45.71
CA GLY A 17 -1.27 -27.05 -46.83
C GLY A 17 -1.28 -25.53 -46.58
N ARG A 18 -0.98 -25.09 -45.35
CA ARG A 18 -0.82 -23.66 -45.04
C ARG A 18 0.55 -23.15 -45.49
N VAL A 19 0.59 -21.89 -45.91
CA VAL A 19 1.80 -21.18 -46.35
C VAL A 19 2.12 -20.05 -45.38
N ALA A 20 3.40 -19.90 -45.02
CA ALA A 20 3.87 -18.84 -44.15
C ALA A 20 5.11 -18.12 -44.69
N VAL A 21 5.28 -16.85 -44.30
CA VAL A 21 6.50 -16.05 -44.52
C VAL A 21 7.05 -15.64 -43.17
N VAL A 22 8.35 -15.85 -42.94
CA VAL A 22 9.04 -15.45 -41.70
C VAL A 22 10.22 -14.55 -42.04
N THR A 23 10.13 -13.27 -41.67
CA THR A 23 11.24 -12.33 -41.86
C THR A 23 12.35 -12.56 -40.83
N GLY A 24 13.61 -12.47 -41.27
CA GLY A 24 14.75 -12.83 -40.43
C GLY A 24 14.79 -14.31 -40.05
N GLY A 25 14.24 -15.19 -40.88
CA GLY A 25 14.05 -16.62 -40.57
C GLY A 25 15.30 -17.49 -40.58
N GLY A 26 16.47 -16.94 -40.97
CA GLY A 26 17.72 -17.72 -41.04
C GLY A 26 18.42 -17.95 -39.71
N THR A 27 18.13 -17.17 -38.66
CA THR A 27 18.80 -17.30 -37.34
C THR A 27 17.85 -17.01 -36.17
N GLY A 28 18.29 -17.33 -34.95
CA GLY A 28 17.61 -16.94 -33.70
C GLY A 28 16.15 -17.36 -33.60
N LEU A 29 15.30 -16.47 -33.08
CA LEU A 29 13.85 -16.71 -32.91
C LEU A 29 13.13 -16.90 -34.26
N GLY A 30 13.60 -16.27 -35.34
CA GLY A 30 13.05 -16.46 -36.68
C GLY A 30 13.24 -17.88 -37.17
N LEU A 31 14.43 -18.46 -36.96
CA LEU A 31 14.70 -19.86 -37.30
C LEU A 31 13.89 -20.83 -36.44
N ILE A 32 13.75 -20.54 -35.14
CA ILE A 32 12.90 -21.37 -34.26
C ILE A 32 11.44 -21.32 -34.74
N THR A 33 10.94 -20.14 -35.10
CA THR A 33 9.61 -19.95 -35.68
C THR A 33 9.46 -20.78 -36.94
N ALA A 34 10.39 -20.65 -37.90
CA ALA A 34 10.33 -21.36 -39.17
C ALA A 34 10.36 -22.88 -39.00
N LYS A 35 11.21 -23.40 -38.11
CA LYS A 35 11.28 -24.82 -37.78
C LYS A 35 10.02 -25.33 -37.09
N ALA A 36 9.45 -24.55 -36.17
CA ALA A 36 8.20 -24.92 -35.50
C ALA A 36 7.05 -25.02 -36.50
N LEU A 37 6.94 -24.06 -37.42
CA LEU A 37 5.94 -24.07 -38.48
C LEU A 37 6.17 -25.24 -39.46
N CYS A 38 7.41 -25.42 -39.93
CA CYS A 38 7.78 -26.53 -40.82
C CYS A 38 7.45 -27.90 -40.20
N ALA A 39 7.82 -28.13 -38.94
CA ALA A 39 7.60 -29.41 -38.26
C ALA A 39 6.12 -29.76 -38.03
N ASN A 40 5.20 -28.80 -38.23
CA ASN A 40 3.76 -29.03 -38.13
C ASN A 40 3.06 -29.07 -39.50
N GLY A 41 3.82 -29.01 -40.61
CA GLY A 41 3.32 -29.20 -41.96
C GLY A 41 3.18 -27.93 -42.82
N LEU A 42 3.63 -26.76 -42.34
CA LEU A 42 3.60 -25.54 -43.15
C LEU A 42 4.72 -25.51 -44.19
N LYS A 43 4.42 -24.93 -45.35
CA LYS A 43 5.43 -24.41 -46.27
C LYS A 43 5.83 -23.00 -45.82
N VAL A 44 7.10 -22.81 -45.46
CA VAL A 44 7.61 -21.58 -44.85
C VAL A 44 8.68 -20.95 -45.74
N TYR A 45 8.40 -19.73 -46.22
CA TYR A 45 9.42 -18.89 -46.85
C TYR A 45 10.15 -18.09 -45.78
N ILE A 46 11.44 -18.34 -45.62
CA ILE A 46 12.28 -17.53 -44.73
C ILE A 46 12.99 -16.44 -45.52
N THR A 47 12.96 -15.22 -45.00
CA THR A 47 13.53 -14.07 -45.68
C THR A 47 14.63 -13.37 -44.90
N GLY A 48 15.49 -12.66 -45.62
CA GLY A 48 16.57 -11.86 -45.06
C GLY A 48 17.62 -11.46 -46.09
N ARG A 49 18.57 -10.63 -45.67
CA ARG A 49 19.62 -10.05 -46.53
C ARG A 49 20.69 -11.05 -46.97
N ARG A 50 21.01 -12.02 -46.10
CA ARG A 50 22.13 -12.97 -46.28
C ARG A 50 21.60 -14.30 -46.81
N ILE A 51 21.56 -14.46 -48.14
CA ILE A 51 21.00 -15.66 -48.78
C ILE A 51 21.68 -16.95 -48.31
N GLU A 52 22.99 -16.96 -48.12
CA GLU A 52 23.71 -18.16 -47.67
C GLU A 52 23.23 -18.64 -46.29
N LYS A 53 22.93 -17.72 -45.37
CA LYS A 53 22.38 -18.05 -44.05
C LYS A 53 20.93 -18.55 -44.11
N LEU A 54 20.17 -18.15 -45.13
CA LEU A 54 18.83 -18.69 -45.35
C LEU A 54 18.90 -20.10 -45.93
N ARG A 55 19.81 -20.34 -46.88
CA ARG A 55 20.04 -21.67 -47.47
C ARG A 55 20.46 -22.71 -46.44
N GLU A 56 21.29 -22.32 -45.46
CA GLU A 56 21.64 -23.20 -44.32
C GLU A 56 20.41 -23.68 -43.50
N ALA A 57 19.30 -22.95 -43.56
CA ALA A 57 18.06 -23.25 -42.84
C ALA A 57 16.99 -23.95 -43.71
N GLU A 58 17.23 -24.11 -45.02
CA GLU A 58 16.32 -24.85 -45.89
C GLU A 58 16.22 -26.31 -45.46
N MET A 59 15.00 -26.84 -45.46
CA MET A 59 14.75 -28.23 -45.15
C MET A 59 13.38 -28.66 -45.66
N GLN A 60 13.20 -29.97 -45.82
CA GLN A 60 11.90 -30.59 -46.04
C GLN A 60 11.71 -31.63 -44.94
N ASP A 61 10.59 -31.55 -44.23
CA ASP A 61 10.24 -32.53 -43.21
C ASP A 61 9.31 -33.58 -43.81
N SER A 62 9.81 -34.81 -43.93
CA SER A 62 9.07 -35.90 -44.56
C SER A 62 7.91 -36.41 -43.70
N GLU A 63 7.97 -36.22 -42.37
CA GLU A 63 6.92 -36.67 -41.45
C GLU A 63 5.68 -35.77 -41.52
N SER A 64 5.86 -34.45 -41.36
CA SER A 64 4.74 -33.49 -41.43
C SER A 64 4.39 -33.05 -42.87
N GLY A 65 5.32 -33.19 -43.81
CA GLY A 65 5.20 -32.67 -45.17
C GLY A 65 5.51 -31.17 -45.30
N GLY A 66 5.96 -30.52 -44.23
CA GLY A 66 6.37 -29.11 -44.25
C GLY A 66 7.72 -28.88 -44.92
N SER A 67 8.01 -27.62 -45.26
CA SER A 67 9.30 -27.25 -45.87
C SER A 67 9.69 -25.82 -45.56
N ILE A 68 10.99 -25.55 -45.43
CA ILE A 68 11.58 -24.22 -45.33
C ILE A 68 12.29 -23.89 -46.64
N ILE A 69 11.94 -22.75 -47.23
CA ILE A 69 12.45 -22.28 -48.52
C ILE A 69 13.13 -20.92 -48.32
N ALA A 70 14.36 -20.77 -48.79
CA ALA A 70 15.11 -19.52 -48.70
C ALA A 70 14.66 -18.52 -49.77
N LEU A 71 14.41 -17.28 -49.36
CA LEU A 71 14.12 -16.17 -50.26
C LEU A 71 14.89 -14.91 -49.83
N GLN A 72 15.78 -14.41 -50.67
CA GLN A 72 16.47 -13.16 -50.37
C GLN A 72 15.48 -11.99 -50.49
N MET A 73 15.27 -11.27 -49.38
CA MET A 73 14.42 -10.09 -49.32
C MET A 73 14.90 -9.22 -48.16
N ASP A 74 15.20 -7.95 -48.43
CA ASP A 74 15.54 -6.95 -47.43
C ASP A 74 14.29 -6.19 -47.01
N CYS A 75 13.88 -6.32 -45.75
CA CYS A 75 12.68 -5.65 -45.22
C CYS A 75 12.88 -4.13 -45.05
N ASN A 76 14.10 -3.61 -45.20
CA ASN A 76 14.37 -2.17 -45.18
C ASN A 76 14.22 -1.49 -46.56
N ASP A 77 13.87 -2.25 -47.59
CA ASP A 77 13.82 -1.81 -48.99
C ASP A 77 12.47 -2.21 -49.63
N LYS A 78 11.69 -1.23 -50.10
CA LYS A 78 10.34 -1.46 -50.62
C LYS A 78 10.38 -2.23 -51.95
N GLU A 79 11.38 -1.96 -52.77
CA GLU A 79 11.61 -2.63 -54.04
C GLU A 79 11.94 -4.11 -53.79
N SER A 80 12.80 -4.39 -52.80
CA SER A 80 13.10 -5.75 -52.36
C SER A 80 11.87 -6.47 -51.80
N ILE A 81 11.09 -5.84 -50.92
CA ILE A 81 9.82 -6.40 -50.41
C ILE A 81 8.88 -6.73 -51.58
N SER A 82 8.70 -5.79 -52.52
CA SER A 82 7.83 -5.97 -53.68
C SER A 82 8.30 -7.10 -54.59
N ALA A 83 9.63 -7.26 -54.77
CA ALA A 83 10.20 -8.38 -55.50
C ALA A 83 9.95 -9.71 -54.79
N GLY A 84 10.10 -9.76 -53.47
CA GLY A 84 9.78 -10.93 -52.65
C GLY A 84 8.29 -11.33 -52.75
N VAL A 85 7.38 -10.36 -52.69
CA VAL A 85 5.94 -10.59 -52.88
C VAL A 85 5.66 -11.16 -54.27
N ARG A 86 6.27 -10.63 -55.34
CA ARG A 86 6.11 -11.16 -56.71
C ARG A 86 6.62 -12.60 -56.83
N GLU A 87 7.79 -12.88 -56.24
CA GLU A 87 8.39 -14.21 -56.27
C GLU A 87 7.49 -15.24 -55.57
N ILE A 88 6.92 -14.89 -54.41
CA ILE A 88 5.99 -15.75 -53.67
C ILE A 88 4.66 -15.87 -54.41
N SER A 89 4.09 -14.77 -54.91
CA SER A 89 2.81 -14.77 -55.64
C SER A 89 2.86 -15.57 -56.95
N SER A 90 4.05 -15.74 -57.54
CA SER A 90 4.22 -16.59 -58.72
C SER A 90 4.14 -18.10 -58.41
N LYS A 91 4.32 -18.48 -57.14
CA LYS A 91 4.36 -19.88 -56.66
C LYS A 91 3.15 -20.23 -55.81
N GLU A 92 2.62 -19.26 -55.06
CA GLU A 92 1.58 -19.43 -54.06
C GLU A 92 0.41 -18.50 -54.34
N LYS A 93 -0.81 -19.03 -54.22
CA LYS A 93 -2.05 -18.26 -54.47
C LYS A 93 -2.52 -17.46 -53.25
N PHE A 94 -2.04 -17.82 -52.06
CA PHE A 94 -2.45 -17.25 -50.79
C PHE A 94 -1.31 -17.34 -49.78
N LEU A 95 -1.47 -16.64 -48.65
CA LEU A 95 -0.61 -16.72 -47.48
C LEU A 95 -1.49 -16.86 -46.23
N ASN A 96 -1.20 -17.83 -45.35
CA ASN A 96 -1.97 -18.00 -44.11
C ASN A 96 -1.35 -17.25 -42.93
N LEU A 97 -0.02 -17.06 -42.94
CA LEU A 97 0.71 -16.45 -41.83
C LEU A 97 1.87 -15.60 -42.33
N LEU A 98 1.91 -14.34 -41.91
CA LEU A 98 3.11 -13.49 -42.00
C LEU A 98 3.69 -13.29 -40.60
N VAL A 99 4.92 -13.73 -40.38
CA VAL A 99 5.67 -13.43 -39.15
C VAL A 99 6.69 -12.33 -39.42
N ASN A 100 6.42 -11.15 -38.88
CA ASN A 100 7.41 -10.08 -38.85
C ASN A 100 8.31 -10.28 -37.65
N ASN A 101 9.54 -10.73 -37.89
CA ASN A 101 10.52 -11.07 -36.85
C ASN A 101 11.89 -10.39 -37.07
N ALA A 102 12.21 -9.91 -38.28
CA ALA A 102 13.46 -9.21 -38.53
C ALA A 102 13.65 -8.05 -37.53
N GLY A 103 14.85 -7.87 -36.99
CA GLY A 103 15.10 -6.84 -36.00
C GLY A 103 16.57 -6.72 -35.61
N VAL A 104 16.90 -5.60 -34.98
CA VAL A 104 18.24 -5.30 -34.45
C VAL A 104 18.15 -4.73 -33.04
N THR A 105 19.24 -4.85 -32.28
CA THR A 105 19.42 -4.24 -30.95
C THR A 105 20.10 -2.86 -31.06
N SER A 106 20.18 -2.12 -29.95
CA SER A 106 20.88 -0.83 -29.87
C SER A 106 22.37 -0.95 -30.19
N VAL A 107 22.91 0.03 -30.92
CA VAL A 107 24.28 0.01 -31.47
C VAL A 107 25.36 0.25 -30.39
N ASN A 108 25.06 1.06 -29.35
CA ASN A 108 26.10 1.66 -28.48
C ASN A 108 25.96 1.44 -26.96
N TYR A 109 25.07 0.56 -26.50
CA TYR A 109 25.09 0.11 -25.09
C TYR A 109 25.57 -1.34 -25.01
N GLY A 110 26.90 -1.46 -25.00
CA GLY A 110 27.62 -2.69 -24.69
C GLY A 110 27.62 -3.01 -23.18
N PRO A 111 28.45 -3.98 -22.73
CA PRO A 111 28.38 -4.63 -21.42
C PRO A 111 28.67 -3.76 -20.17
N ASN A 112 28.76 -2.43 -20.31
CA ASN A 112 29.20 -1.52 -19.24
C ASN A 112 28.07 -0.82 -18.47
N GLY A 113 26.80 -1.15 -18.75
CA GLY A 113 25.66 -0.61 -17.99
C GLY A 113 25.21 0.80 -18.43
N ALA A 114 24.18 1.31 -17.74
CA ALA A 114 23.79 2.71 -17.86
C ALA A 114 24.92 3.65 -17.40
N PRO A 115 25.05 4.88 -17.94
CA PRO A 115 26.11 5.79 -17.54
C PRO A 115 26.07 6.08 -16.03
N THR A 116 27.22 5.92 -15.38
CA THR A 116 27.46 6.29 -13.97
C THR A 116 28.56 7.34 -13.89
N GLY A 117 28.60 8.11 -12.79
CA GLY A 117 29.54 9.22 -12.60
C GLY A 117 28.87 10.46 -12.03
N SER A 118 29.52 11.63 -12.17
CA SER A 118 28.89 12.91 -11.88
C SER A 118 27.72 13.18 -12.83
N VAL A 119 26.86 14.16 -12.49
CA VAL A 119 25.74 14.56 -13.36
C VAL A 119 26.24 14.99 -14.74
N GLU A 120 27.37 15.69 -14.80
CA GLU A 120 28.02 16.16 -16.02
C GLU A 120 28.53 14.99 -16.86
N GLU A 121 29.19 14.01 -16.24
CA GLU A 121 29.68 12.81 -16.92
C GLU A 121 28.53 11.95 -17.45
N ILE A 122 27.45 11.81 -16.68
CA ILE A 122 26.24 11.10 -17.10
C ILE A 122 25.61 11.82 -18.29
N SER A 123 25.40 13.14 -18.18
CA SER A 123 24.82 13.97 -19.24
C SER A 123 25.65 13.89 -20.52
N GLN A 124 26.98 14.03 -20.43
CA GLN A 124 27.87 13.98 -21.58
C GLN A 124 27.82 12.61 -22.26
N LYS A 125 27.96 11.51 -21.49
CA LYS A 125 27.89 10.15 -22.03
C LYS A 125 26.54 9.85 -22.68
N MET A 126 25.43 10.25 -22.04
CA MET A 126 24.09 10.04 -22.63
C MET A 126 23.90 10.83 -23.92
N PHE A 127 24.46 12.03 -24.01
CA PHE A 127 24.34 12.89 -25.18
C PHE A 127 25.25 12.47 -26.35
N SER A 128 26.44 11.91 -26.07
CA SER A 128 27.43 11.60 -27.12
C SER A 128 27.43 10.15 -27.61
N ASN A 129 26.86 9.21 -26.85
CA ASN A 129 26.97 7.78 -27.16
C ASN A 129 26.05 7.31 -28.29
N GLN A 130 25.05 8.09 -28.68
CA GLN A 130 24.14 7.78 -29.81
C GLN A 130 23.80 9.07 -30.53
N ASP A 131 23.53 8.96 -31.83
CA ASP A 131 22.97 10.05 -32.62
C ASP A 131 21.56 9.72 -33.11
N PHE A 132 20.95 10.66 -33.85
CA PHE A 132 19.61 10.45 -34.39
C PHE A 132 19.56 9.34 -35.45
N ASP A 133 20.64 9.10 -36.20
CA ASP A 133 20.68 8.08 -37.24
C ASP A 133 20.71 6.67 -36.63
N ASP A 134 21.38 6.49 -35.49
CA ASP A 134 21.31 5.27 -34.67
C ASP A 134 19.86 4.94 -34.30
N TRP A 135 19.11 5.93 -33.78
CA TRP A 135 17.70 5.76 -33.42
C TRP A 135 16.82 5.44 -34.63
N LEU A 136 16.98 6.21 -35.71
CA LEU A 136 16.20 6.05 -36.93
C LEU A 136 16.45 4.69 -37.60
N SER A 137 17.69 4.19 -37.59
CA SER A 137 18.05 2.90 -38.16
C SER A 137 17.34 1.73 -37.45
N ILE A 138 17.23 1.80 -36.12
CA ILE A 138 16.52 0.80 -35.29
C ILE A 138 15.02 0.86 -35.59
N TYR A 139 14.43 2.05 -35.64
CA TYR A 139 13.00 2.21 -35.98
C TYR A 139 12.69 1.74 -37.40
N LYS A 140 13.60 1.98 -38.35
CA LYS A 140 13.44 1.54 -39.75
C LYS A 140 13.23 0.03 -39.83
N ILE A 141 14.04 -0.75 -39.13
CA ILE A 141 13.94 -2.22 -39.15
C ILE A 141 12.93 -2.78 -38.15
N ASN A 142 12.87 -2.29 -36.90
CA ASN A 142 12.00 -2.88 -35.87
C ASN A 142 10.52 -2.44 -35.99
N VAL A 143 10.23 -1.35 -36.69
CA VAL A 143 8.89 -0.75 -36.76
C VAL A 143 8.44 -0.56 -38.20
N ALA A 144 9.12 0.28 -38.99
CA ALA A 144 8.67 0.63 -40.33
C ALA A 144 8.65 -0.58 -41.28
N SER A 145 9.64 -1.47 -41.18
CA SER A 145 9.68 -2.69 -41.98
C SER A 145 8.47 -3.61 -41.73
N TYR A 146 7.93 -3.64 -40.50
CA TYR A 146 6.78 -4.49 -40.15
C TYR A 146 5.53 -3.94 -40.82
N TYR A 147 5.35 -2.63 -40.82
CA TYR A 147 4.26 -1.97 -41.52
C TYR A 147 4.32 -2.25 -43.03
N PHE A 148 5.44 -1.94 -43.69
CA PHE A 148 5.54 -2.06 -45.14
C PHE A 148 5.49 -3.51 -45.62
N THR A 149 6.08 -4.45 -44.87
CA THR A 149 5.97 -5.88 -45.20
C THR A 149 4.53 -6.35 -45.03
N SER A 150 3.85 -5.98 -43.94
CA SER A 150 2.44 -6.34 -43.71
C SER A 150 1.52 -5.84 -44.82
N VAL A 151 1.65 -4.58 -45.20
CA VAL A 151 0.83 -3.98 -46.27
C VAL A 151 1.14 -4.61 -47.63
N ALA A 152 2.39 -4.93 -47.93
CA ALA A 152 2.76 -5.53 -49.22
C ALA A 152 2.24 -6.96 -49.39
N PHE A 153 2.18 -7.75 -48.31
CA PHE A 153 1.64 -9.11 -48.33
C PHE A 153 0.13 -9.19 -48.11
N LEU A 154 -0.53 -8.07 -47.80
CA LEU A 154 -1.97 -8.01 -47.50
C LEU A 154 -2.85 -8.69 -48.56
N PRO A 155 -2.62 -8.54 -49.88
CA PRO A 155 -3.42 -9.23 -50.89
C PRO A 155 -3.35 -10.76 -50.79
N LEU A 156 -2.18 -11.32 -50.53
CA LEU A 156 -2.00 -12.77 -50.37
C LEU A 156 -2.65 -13.29 -49.08
N LEU A 157 -2.62 -12.48 -48.00
CA LEU A 157 -3.27 -12.82 -46.73
C LEU A 157 -4.79 -12.88 -46.91
N VAL A 158 -5.38 -11.87 -47.56
CA VAL A 158 -6.82 -11.85 -47.86
C VAL A 158 -7.23 -13.02 -48.76
N ALA A 159 -6.40 -13.37 -49.76
CA ALA A 159 -6.68 -14.47 -50.69
C ALA A 159 -6.80 -15.85 -50.03
N ALA A 160 -6.36 -16.04 -48.77
CA ALA A 160 -6.51 -17.31 -48.07
C ALA A 160 -7.98 -17.75 -47.94
N ARG A 161 -8.89 -16.83 -47.59
CA ARG A 161 -10.33 -17.16 -47.46
C ARG A 161 -10.96 -17.58 -48.79
N GLU A 162 -10.45 -17.04 -49.89
CA GLU A 162 -10.92 -17.36 -51.25
C GLU A 162 -10.45 -18.74 -51.72
N HIS A 163 -9.47 -19.32 -51.04
CA HIS A 163 -8.84 -20.60 -51.38
C HIS A 163 -9.14 -21.72 -50.38
N GLY A 164 -10.30 -21.65 -49.72
CA GLY A 164 -10.86 -22.76 -48.93
C GLY A 164 -10.53 -22.75 -47.44
N TYR A 165 -9.97 -21.65 -46.92
CA TYR A 165 -9.82 -21.43 -45.48
C TYR A 165 -11.04 -20.68 -44.92
N SER A 166 -11.37 -20.94 -43.65
CA SER A 166 -12.49 -20.31 -42.92
C SER A 166 -12.32 -18.80 -42.73
N GLU A 167 -11.09 -18.30 -42.78
CA GLU A 167 -10.72 -16.91 -42.53
C GLU A 167 -9.57 -16.46 -43.45
N ALA A 168 -9.34 -15.14 -43.51
CA ALA A 168 -8.13 -14.60 -44.13
C ALA A 168 -6.89 -14.99 -43.31
N GLY A 169 -5.71 -14.80 -43.90
CA GLY A 169 -4.45 -15.01 -43.20
C GLY A 169 -4.28 -14.07 -42.00
N ASN A 170 -3.29 -14.36 -41.16
CA ASN A 170 -2.95 -13.54 -40.01
C ASN A 170 -1.49 -13.05 -40.03
N ILE A 171 -1.22 -12.06 -39.19
CA ILE A 171 0.07 -11.42 -39.01
C ILE A 171 0.49 -11.57 -37.55
N LEU A 172 1.71 -12.06 -37.34
CA LEU A 172 2.34 -12.12 -36.03
C LEU A 172 3.59 -11.24 -36.01
N ASN A 173 3.55 -10.17 -35.21
CA ASN A 173 4.69 -9.27 -35.02
C ASN A 173 5.47 -9.69 -33.77
N ILE A 174 6.78 -9.89 -33.90
CA ILE A 174 7.67 -10.25 -32.79
C ILE A 174 8.25 -8.98 -32.17
N SER A 175 7.72 -8.59 -31.01
CA SER A 175 8.26 -7.51 -30.18
C SER A 175 9.29 -8.06 -29.17
N SER A 176 9.27 -7.58 -27.93
CA SER A 176 10.12 -8.00 -26.82
C SER A 176 9.54 -7.47 -25.51
N ILE A 177 9.81 -8.14 -24.38
CA ILE A 177 9.53 -7.59 -23.05
C ILE A 177 10.17 -6.20 -22.82
N SER A 178 11.25 -5.89 -23.56
CA SER A 178 11.87 -4.56 -23.63
C SER A 178 10.91 -3.44 -24.05
N GLY A 179 9.86 -3.75 -24.82
CA GLY A 179 8.81 -2.80 -25.16
C GLY A 179 7.77 -2.56 -24.06
N ILE A 180 7.83 -3.31 -22.95
CA ILE A 180 6.86 -3.30 -21.84
C ILE A 180 7.52 -2.88 -20.51
N THR A 181 8.82 -3.12 -20.35
CA THR A 181 9.56 -2.76 -19.13
C THR A 181 9.64 -1.23 -18.93
N LYS A 182 9.74 -0.81 -17.66
CA LYS A 182 9.90 0.60 -17.26
C LYS A 182 11.37 1.01 -17.10
N THR A 183 12.31 0.11 -17.35
CA THR A 183 13.74 0.37 -17.17
C THR A 183 14.47 0.39 -18.51
N SER A 184 15.65 0.99 -18.55
CA SER A 184 16.44 1.08 -19.78
C SER A 184 17.19 -0.21 -20.11
N GLN A 185 17.19 -1.23 -19.23
CA GLN A 185 17.98 -2.46 -19.40
C GLN A 185 19.42 -2.17 -19.82
N ASN A 186 20.14 -1.45 -18.96
CA ASN A 186 21.51 -1.01 -19.23
C ASN A 186 21.64 0.01 -20.37
N GLY A 187 20.67 0.92 -20.54
CA GLY A 187 20.75 2.06 -21.47
C GLY A 187 20.15 1.84 -22.86
N GLN A 188 19.45 0.73 -23.11
CA GLN A 188 18.82 0.38 -24.38
C GLN A 188 17.55 1.19 -24.72
N PHE A 189 17.56 2.51 -24.51
CA PHE A 189 16.40 3.38 -24.70
C PHE A 189 15.82 3.29 -26.12
N SER A 190 16.66 3.32 -27.16
CA SER A 190 16.23 3.26 -28.56
C SER A 190 15.59 1.91 -28.92
N TYR A 191 16.16 0.81 -28.44
CA TYR A 191 15.58 -0.53 -28.65
C TYR A 191 14.25 -0.69 -27.91
N ASN A 192 14.19 -0.34 -26.62
CA ASN A 192 12.98 -0.43 -25.80
C ASN A 192 11.84 0.39 -26.41
N ALA A 193 12.12 1.65 -26.78
CA ALA A 193 11.17 2.51 -27.45
C ALA A 193 10.70 1.92 -28.79
N SER A 194 11.61 1.38 -29.60
CA SER A 194 11.23 0.75 -30.88
C SER A 194 10.31 -0.46 -30.69
N LYS A 195 10.52 -1.27 -29.65
CA LYS A 195 9.70 -2.46 -29.36
C LYS A 195 8.34 -2.08 -28.77
N ALA A 196 8.26 -1.00 -27.99
CA ALA A 196 6.98 -0.39 -27.61
C ALA A 196 6.22 0.12 -28.83
N ALA A 197 6.91 0.76 -29.78
CA ALA A 197 6.32 1.21 -31.04
C ALA A 197 5.83 0.03 -31.90
N THR A 198 6.52 -1.11 -31.93
CA THR A 198 6.03 -2.34 -32.58
C THR A 198 4.71 -2.84 -31.98
N ILE A 199 4.56 -2.78 -30.65
CA ILE A 199 3.31 -3.18 -29.97
C ILE A 199 2.17 -2.24 -30.40
N SER A 200 2.38 -0.93 -30.28
CA SER A 200 1.36 0.05 -30.68
C SER A 200 1.01 -0.03 -32.18
N LEU A 201 2.00 -0.24 -33.06
CA LEU A 201 1.76 -0.45 -34.48
C LEU A 201 0.89 -1.69 -34.73
N THR A 202 1.09 -2.76 -33.96
CA THR A 202 0.29 -3.97 -34.08
C THR A 202 -1.17 -3.72 -33.70
N GLU A 203 -1.42 -2.99 -32.63
CA GLU A 203 -2.77 -2.61 -32.22
C GLU A 203 -3.49 -1.80 -33.30
N GLN A 204 -2.78 -0.83 -33.90
CA GLN A 204 -3.30 -0.04 -35.02
C GLN A 204 -3.61 -0.91 -36.23
N LEU A 205 -2.68 -1.78 -36.64
CA LEU A 205 -2.89 -2.70 -37.75
C LEU A 205 -4.05 -3.68 -37.49
N ALA A 206 -4.21 -4.18 -36.26
CA ALA A 206 -5.33 -5.05 -35.90
C ALA A 206 -6.68 -4.34 -36.03
N VAL A 207 -6.75 -3.06 -35.66
CA VAL A 207 -7.95 -2.24 -35.80
C VAL A 207 -8.26 -1.93 -37.27
N GLU A 208 -7.25 -1.64 -38.08
CA GLU A 208 -7.43 -1.33 -39.50
C GLU A 208 -7.73 -2.57 -40.35
N PHE A 209 -7.12 -3.71 -40.03
CA PHE A 209 -7.20 -4.92 -40.86
C PHE A 209 -8.38 -5.84 -40.51
N LYS A 210 -9.08 -5.60 -39.39
CA LYS A 210 -10.31 -6.34 -39.05
C LYS A 210 -11.53 -6.00 -39.94
N ARG A 211 -11.40 -5.02 -40.83
CA ARG A 211 -12.52 -4.58 -41.68
C ARG A 211 -13.10 -5.75 -42.48
N PRO A 212 -14.42 -5.77 -42.80
CA PRO A 212 -15.05 -6.91 -43.49
C PRO A 212 -14.42 -7.25 -44.85
N ASP A 213 -13.84 -6.27 -45.53
CA ASP A 213 -13.14 -6.47 -46.81
C ASP A 213 -11.76 -7.13 -46.67
N LEU A 214 -11.17 -7.13 -45.47
CA LEU A 214 -9.84 -7.68 -45.21
C LEU A 214 -9.88 -8.90 -44.28
N GLU A 215 -10.49 -8.75 -43.10
CA GLU A 215 -10.60 -9.77 -42.05
C GLU A 215 -9.25 -10.39 -41.63
N VAL A 216 -8.16 -9.64 -41.75
CA VAL A 216 -6.81 -10.10 -41.40
C VAL A 216 -6.53 -9.82 -39.93
N ARG A 217 -6.17 -10.85 -39.19
CA ARG A 217 -5.83 -10.75 -37.75
C ARG A 217 -4.39 -10.31 -37.57
N VAL A 218 -4.11 -9.48 -36.58
CA VAL A 218 -2.76 -8.99 -36.28
C VAL A 218 -2.51 -9.09 -34.78
N ASN A 219 -1.44 -9.76 -34.38
CA ASN A 219 -1.09 -9.97 -32.97
C ASN A 219 0.39 -9.68 -32.69
N THR A 220 0.73 -9.41 -31.44
CA THR A 220 2.12 -9.29 -30.99
C THR A 220 2.48 -10.40 -30.01
N LEU A 221 3.63 -11.03 -30.24
CA LEU A 221 4.31 -11.85 -29.24
C LEU A 221 5.51 -11.06 -28.71
N ALA A 222 5.64 -10.93 -27.39
CA ALA A 222 6.73 -10.21 -26.73
C ALA A 222 7.62 -11.17 -25.91
N PRO A 223 8.69 -11.76 -26.52
CA PRO A 223 9.55 -12.70 -25.82
C PRO A 223 10.39 -12.05 -24.73
N GLY A 224 10.57 -12.78 -23.62
CA GLY A 224 11.57 -12.49 -22.59
C GLY A 224 12.94 -13.09 -22.96
N TYR A 225 13.64 -13.64 -21.96
CA TYR A 225 14.95 -14.27 -22.17
C TYR A 225 14.84 -15.63 -22.87
N PHE A 226 15.06 -15.64 -24.18
CA PHE A 226 15.18 -16.85 -25.02
C PHE A 226 16.55 -16.90 -25.73
N PRO A 227 17.11 -18.09 -25.99
CA PRO A 227 18.33 -18.23 -26.77
C PRO A 227 18.19 -17.58 -28.15
N SER A 228 18.97 -16.52 -28.40
CA SER A 228 19.03 -15.83 -29.68
C SER A 228 20.47 -15.33 -29.92
N GLN A 229 20.83 -14.99 -31.17
CA GLN A 229 22.13 -14.37 -31.46
C GLN A 229 22.34 -13.04 -30.69
N MET A 230 21.25 -12.39 -30.25
CA MET A 230 21.29 -11.15 -29.47
C MET A 230 21.35 -11.39 -27.95
N SER A 231 21.15 -12.62 -27.48
CA SER A 231 20.95 -12.97 -26.07
C SER A 231 21.95 -14.02 -25.57
N VAL A 232 23.04 -14.27 -26.30
CA VAL A 232 23.96 -15.38 -26.03
C VAL A 232 24.70 -15.16 -24.72
N ASP A 233 24.34 -15.99 -23.73
CA ASP A 233 25.08 -16.20 -22.49
C ASP A 233 26.49 -16.73 -22.81
N LYS A 234 27.53 -16.04 -22.33
CA LYS A 234 28.95 -16.36 -22.56
C LYS A 234 29.46 -17.44 -21.60
N GLY A 235 28.74 -18.56 -21.49
CA GLY A 235 29.38 -19.85 -21.21
C GLY A 235 29.54 -20.32 -19.75
N GLU A 236 28.76 -19.87 -18.77
CA GLU A 236 28.71 -20.55 -17.46
C GLU A 236 27.27 -20.84 -17.01
N ALA A 237 26.96 -22.11 -16.74
CA ALA A 237 25.65 -22.51 -16.23
C ALA A 237 25.43 -21.95 -14.82
N LYS A 238 24.69 -20.83 -14.72
CA LYS A 238 24.32 -20.22 -13.43
C LYS A 238 23.15 -20.96 -12.76
N GLY A 239 23.08 -20.88 -11.43
CA GLY A 239 22.00 -21.52 -10.64
C GLY A 239 20.62 -20.87 -10.87
N LYS A 240 19.54 -21.58 -10.54
CA LYS A 240 18.16 -21.08 -10.71
C LYS A 240 17.89 -19.74 -10.02
N GLU A 241 18.48 -19.54 -8.84
CA GLU A 241 18.34 -18.29 -8.08
C GLU A 241 18.94 -17.08 -8.80
N PHE A 242 20.05 -17.25 -9.52
CA PHE A 242 20.62 -16.18 -10.34
C PHE A 242 19.61 -15.69 -11.39
N TYR A 243 18.89 -16.62 -12.02
CA TYR A 243 17.89 -16.25 -13.03
C TYR A 243 16.61 -15.68 -12.41
N ARG A 244 16.26 -16.05 -11.18
CA ARG A 244 15.12 -15.48 -10.46
C ARG A 244 15.36 -14.06 -9.97
N ASP A 245 16.62 -13.68 -9.81
CA ASP A 245 17.05 -12.34 -9.36
C ASP A 245 17.74 -11.53 -10.47
N LEU A 246 17.63 -11.99 -11.72
CA LEU A 246 18.33 -11.37 -12.84
C LEU A 246 17.90 -9.91 -13.01
N GLU A 247 18.80 -9.00 -12.62
CA GLU A 247 18.66 -7.53 -12.72
C GLU A 247 17.36 -6.99 -12.09
N GLY A 248 16.84 -7.65 -11.04
CA GLY A 248 15.62 -7.24 -10.35
C GLY A 248 14.32 -7.49 -11.11
N TYR A 249 14.36 -8.13 -12.29
CA TYR A 249 13.15 -8.52 -13.04
C TYR A 249 12.77 -9.97 -12.80
N GLY A 250 13.78 -10.84 -12.68
CA GLY A 250 13.62 -12.27 -12.47
C GLY A 250 12.95 -13.01 -13.62
N VAL A 251 13.40 -14.23 -13.88
CA VAL A 251 12.64 -15.21 -14.67
C VAL A 251 11.96 -16.13 -13.67
N PRO A 252 10.63 -16.16 -13.55
CA PRO A 252 9.92 -16.86 -12.45
C PRO A 252 10.34 -18.33 -12.26
N PHE A 253 10.62 -19.03 -13.37
CA PHE A 253 11.04 -20.43 -13.36
C PHE A 253 12.55 -20.65 -13.22
N GLY A 254 13.33 -19.58 -13.05
CA GLY A 254 14.78 -19.64 -12.84
C GLY A 254 15.55 -20.23 -14.02
N ARG A 255 15.08 -20.02 -15.26
CA ARG A 255 15.73 -20.50 -16.49
C ARG A 255 15.34 -19.65 -17.70
N PHE A 256 16.19 -19.62 -18.72
CA PHE A 256 15.80 -19.17 -20.06
C PHE A 256 14.62 -20.00 -20.61
N GLY A 257 13.81 -19.36 -21.46
CA GLY A 257 12.80 -20.06 -22.26
C GLY A 257 13.45 -21.05 -23.24
N ARG A 258 12.83 -22.21 -23.44
CA ARG A 258 13.29 -23.22 -24.41
C ARG A 258 12.65 -22.96 -25.77
N PRO A 259 13.26 -23.40 -26.88
CA PRO A 259 12.65 -23.33 -28.21
C PRO A 259 11.22 -23.91 -28.25
N ARG A 260 10.96 -24.98 -27.50
CA ARG A 260 9.62 -25.58 -27.37
C ARG A 260 8.61 -24.63 -26.73
N ASP A 261 9.00 -23.90 -25.69
CA ASP A 261 8.10 -22.97 -24.98
C ASP A 261 7.68 -21.82 -25.93
N TYR A 262 8.63 -21.31 -26.72
CA TYR A 262 8.37 -20.29 -27.73
C TYR A 262 7.53 -20.82 -28.89
N ALA A 263 7.85 -22.01 -29.40
CA ALA A 263 7.13 -22.65 -30.50
C ALA A 263 5.64 -22.85 -30.18
N GLN A 264 5.30 -23.21 -28.94
CA GLN A 264 3.92 -23.36 -28.50
C GLN A 264 3.13 -22.05 -28.61
N ALA A 265 3.72 -20.92 -28.20
CA ALA A 265 3.08 -19.61 -28.34
C ALA A 265 2.92 -19.19 -29.79
N VAL A 266 3.95 -19.40 -30.63
CA VAL A 266 3.88 -19.14 -32.08
C VAL A 266 2.74 -19.93 -32.73
N LEU A 267 2.64 -21.23 -32.45
CA LEU A 267 1.57 -22.08 -32.99
C LEU A 267 0.18 -21.64 -32.49
N GLY A 268 0.08 -21.23 -31.23
CA GLY A 268 -1.15 -20.67 -30.67
C GLY A 268 -1.64 -19.45 -31.46
N PHE A 269 -0.77 -18.47 -31.71
CA PHE A 269 -1.11 -17.30 -32.51
C PHE A 269 -1.37 -17.61 -33.99
N ALA A 270 -0.61 -18.54 -34.55
CA ALA A 270 -0.74 -18.94 -35.95
C ALA A 270 -2.09 -19.61 -36.23
N LEU A 271 -2.65 -20.35 -35.27
CA LEU A 271 -3.78 -21.27 -35.50
C LEU A 271 -5.06 -20.91 -34.73
N ASN A 272 -5.00 -20.08 -33.69
CA ASN A 272 -6.20 -19.64 -33.00
C ASN A 272 -6.92 -18.59 -33.85
N GLU A 273 -8.05 -18.96 -34.45
CA GLU A 273 -8.83 -18.15 -35.40
C GLU A 273 -9.59 -16.98 -34.74
N TYR A 274 -9.61 -16.89 -33.41
CA TYR A 274 -10.35 -15.83 -32.69
C TYR A 274 -9.46 -14.71 -32.17
N VAL A 275 -8.16 -14.94 -32.02
CA VAL A 275 -7.24 -13.99 -31.37
C VAL A 275 -6.78 -12.91 -32.36
N SER A 276 -7.06 -11.64 -32.03
CA SER A 276 -6.60 -10.45 -32.77
C SER A 276 -6.42 -9.26 -31.82
N GLY A 277 -5.40 -8.42 -32.05
CA GLY A 277 -5.09 -7.25 -31.23
C GLY A 277 -4.55 -7.57 -29.84
N ILE A 278 -4.19 -8.83 -29.56
CA ILE A 278 -3.65 -9.23 -28.26
C ILE A 278 -2.15 -8.98 -28.21
N ASN A 279 -1.70 -8.34 -27.12
CA ASN A 279 -0.32 -8.33 -26.69
C ASN A 279 -0.12 -9.40 -25.61
N GLU A 280 0.37 -10.57 -26.01
CA GLU A 280 0.70 -11.63 -25.05
C GLU A 280 2.16 -11.49 -24.63
N SER A 281 2.35 -10.89 -23.45
CA SER A 281 3.60 -11.01 -22.72
C SER A 281 3.65 -12.36 -22.02
N MET A 282 4.66 -13.17 -22.32
CA MET A 282 5.01 -14.29 -21.45
C MET A 282 5.36 -13.72 -20.04
N PRO A 283 4.87 -14.31 -18.94
CA PRO A 283 3.98 -13.63 -17.97
C PRO A 283 4.56 -12.50 -17.08
N ARG A 284 3.71 -11.49 -16.81
CA ARG A 284 3.57 -10.73 -15.53
C ARG A 284 2.25 -11.14 -14.86
N SER A 285 2.16 -11.11 -13.52
CA SER A 285 1.03 -11.66 -12.74
C SER A 285 -0.30 -10.90 -12.95
N GLN A 286 -1.42 -11.63 -12.97
CA GLN A 286 -2.78 -11.10 -12.84
C GLN A 286 -2.96 -10.51 -11.43
N ARG A 287 -3.37 -9.24 -11.32
CA ARG A 287 -3.62 -8.59 -10.03
C ARG A 287 -4.69 -9.32 -9.24
N LYS A 288 -4.45 -9.49 -7.94
CA LYS A 288 -5.31 -10.27 -7.04
C LYS A 288 -6.21 -9.33 -6.23
N THR A 289 -7.42 -9.77 -5.93
CA THR A 289 -8.34 -9.01 -5.06
C THR A 289 -8.10 -9.42 -3.60
N PRO A 290 -7.57 -8.56 -2.73
CA PRO A 290 -7.36 -8.91 -1.32
C PRO A 290 -8.68 -9.01 -0.56
N VAL A 291 -8.75 -9.98 0.36
CA VAL A 291 -9.88 -10.21 1.26
C VAL A 291 -9.36 -10.54 2.67
N ILE A 292 -10.01 -9.98 3.68
CA ILE A 292 -9.90 -10.41 5.06
C ILE A 292 -10.78 -11.66 5.21
N ILE A 293 -10.18 -12.76 5.65
CA ILE A 293 -10.83 -14.07 5.78
C ILE A 293 -11.02 -14.53 7.22
N GLY A 294 -10.26 -13.97 8.17
CA GLY A 294 -10.32 -14.37 9.58
C GLY A 294 -9.91 -13.24 10.51
N VAL A 295 -10.64 -13.08 11.62
CA VAL A 295 -10.39 -12.08 12.66
C VAL A 295 -10.53 -12.65 14.07
N GLY A 296 -9.61 -12.34 14.97
CA GLY A 296 -9.57 -12.88 16.32
C GLY A 296 -9.27 -11.84 17.38
N ASP A 297 -9.98 -11.90 18.51
CA ASP A 297 -9.82 -11.02 19.67
C ASP A 297 -9.61 -11.84 20.95
N VAL A 298 -8.69 -11.39 21.79
CA VAL A 298 -8.37 -12.01 23.09
C VAL A 298 -8.30 -10.91 24.15
N VAL A 299 -8.90 -11.17 25.31
CA VAL A 299 -8.88 -10.28 26.47
C VAL A 299 -8.70 -11.11 27.72
N ASN A 300 -7.74 -10.75 28.56
CA ASN A 300 -7.56 -11.31 29.90
C ASN A 300 -7.77 -10.21 30.95
N ARG A 301 -8.96 -10.18 31.57
CA ARG A 301 -9.31 -9.14 32.56
C ARG A 301 -8.67 -9.33 33.93
N SER A 302 -8.01 -10.46 34.18
CA SER A 302 -7.41 -10.71 35.49
C SER A 302 -6.22 -9.78 35.75
N LYS A 303 -6.18 -9.29 37.00
CA LYS A 303 -5.08 -8.49 37.55
C LYS A 303 -4.29 -9.29 38.60
N LYS A 304 -4.58 -10.57 38.76
CA LYS A 304 -3.84 -11.45 39.68
C LYS A 304 -2.51 -11.84 39.05
N VAL A 305 -1.49 -12.06 39.88
CA VAL A 305 -0.13 -12.36 39.39
C VAL A 305 -0.06 -13.75 38.77
N GLU A 306 -0.81 -14.71 39.32
CA GLU A 306 -0.93 -16.07 38.82
C GLU A 306 -1.62 -16.16 37.44
N ASP A 307 -2.42 -15.16 37.08
CA ASP A 307 -3.11 -15.06 35.80
C ASP A 307 -2.36 -14.15 34.82
N ALA A 308 -1.13 -13.73 35.15
CA ALA A 308 -0.34 -12.84 34.31
C ALA A 308 -0.01 -13.49 32.96
N ILE A 309 -0.25 -12.77 31.87
CA ILE A 309 -0.13 -13.30 30.51
C ILE A 309 0.81 -12.43 29.68
N GLU A 310 1.69 -13.06 28.90
CA GLU A 310 2.63 -12.36 28.03
C GLU A 310 1.94 -11.84 26.75
N PRO A 311 2.36 -10.67 26.19
CA PRO A 311 1.85 -10.22 24.89
C PRO A 311 2.02 -11.25 23.77
N LEU A 312 3.11 -12.04 23.78
CA LEU A 312 3.34 -13.12 22.81
C LEU A 312 2.21 -14.15 22.84
N GLN A 313 1.84 -14.59 24.04
CA GLN A 313 0.78 -15.58 24.24
C GLN A 313 -0.58 -15.04 23.79
N LEU A 314 -0.87 -13.77 24.10
CA LEU A 314 -2.09 -13.10 23.64
C LEU A 314 -2.16 -13.05 22.11
N MET A 315 -1.06 -12.66 21.44
CA MET A 315 -0.97 -12.60 19.98
C MET A 315 -1.13 -13.96 19.30
N ILE A 316 -0.49 -15.00 19.83
CA ILE A 316 -0.65 -16.37 19.32
C ILE A 316 -2.11 -16.82 19.46
N GLN A 317 -2.75 -16.58 20.60
CA GLN A 317 -4.17 -16.92 20.80
C GLN A 317 -5.08 -16.13 19.84
N ALA A 318 -4.79 -14.85 19.60
CA ALA A 318 -5.58 -14.03 18.67
C ALA A 318 -5.45 -14.55 17.22
N ILE A 319 -4.23 -14.93 16.79
CA ILE A 319 -4.01 -15.54 15.47
C ILE A 319 -4.76 -16.88 15.37
N GLN A 320 -4.68 -17.73 16.38
CA GLN A 320 -5.40 -19.01 16.39
C GLN A 320 -6.91 -18.82 16.30
N LYS A 321 -7.48 -17.83 17.00
CA LYS A 321 -8.89 -17.46 16.86
C LYS A 321 -9.21 -16.93 15.46
N ALA A 322 -8.34 -16.13 14.86
CA ALA A 322 -8.52 -15.63 13.50
C ALA A 322 -8.47 -16.78 12.47
N ILE A 323 -7.59 -17.77 12.66
CA ILE A 323 -7.57 -19.00 11.85
C ILE A 323 -8.88 -19.76 12.00
N GLN A 324 -9.38 -19.97 13.21
CA GLN A 324 -10.66 -20.64 13.46
C GLN A 324 -11.84 -19.89 12.83
N ASP A 325 -11.82 -18.57 12.83
CA ASP A 325 -12.89 -17.73 12.26
C ASP A 325 -13.03 -17.86 10.73
N THR A 326 -12.03 -18.43 10.03
CA THR A 326 -12.15 -18.79 8.60
C THR A 326 -13.26 -19.79 8.32
N GLY A 327 -13.70 -20.57 9.32
CA GLY A 327 -14.76 -21.57 9.19
C GLY A 327 -14.34 -22.86 8.50
N LEU A 328 -13.04 -23.07 8.28
CA LEU A 328 -12.51 -24.29 7.68
C LEU A 328 -12.52 -25.48 8.64
N ALA A 329 -12.58 -26.69 8.07
CA ALA A 329 -12.41 -27.93 8.84
C ALA A 329 -11.00 -28.02 9.46
N ALA A 330 -10.87 -28.76 10.56
CA ALA A 330 -9.62 -28.83 11.34
C ALA A 330 -8.38 -29.19 10.53
N SER A 331 -8.50 -30.07 9.53
CA SER A 331 -7.40 -30.43 8.61
C SER A 331 -6.90 -29.24 7.78
N SER A 332 -7.80 -28.37 7.34
CA SER A 332 -7.50 -27.20 6.50
C SER A 332 -7.04 -25.99 7.32
N LEU A 333 -7.36 -25.92 8.62
CA LEU A 333 -6.80 -24.90 9.52
C LEU A 333 -5.27 -25.02 9.64
N ALA A 334 -4.77 -26.26 9.71
CA ALA A 334 -3.33 -26.51 9.74
C ALA A 334 -2.63 -26.14 8.43
N GLU A 335 -3.34 -26.22 7.30
CA GLU A 335 -2.85 -25.75 6.00
C GLU A 335 -2.71 -24.23 5.98
N VAL A 336 -3.77 -23.50 6.36
CA VAL A 336 -3.74 -22.03 6.48
C VAL A 336 -2.57 -21.57 7.35
N GLN A 337 -2.39 -22.20 8.52
CA GLN A 337 -1.29 -21.86 9.44
C GLN A 337 0.10 -22.05 8.80
N ARG A 338 0.32 -23.17 8.11
CA ARG A 338 1.62 -23.46 7.45
C ARG A 338 1.87 -22.60 6.22
N SER A 339 0.80 -22.13 5.58
CA SER A 339 0.85 -21.30 4.38
C SER A 339 0.99 -19.81 4.65
N ILE A 340 1.01 -19.37 5.91
CA ILE A 340 1.34 -18.00 6.28
C ILE A 340 2.75 -17.66 5.77
N ASP A 341 2.83 -16.69 4.87
CA ASP A 341 4.08 -16.22 4.26
C ASP A 341 4.35 -14.73 4.54
N SER A 342 3.48 -14.06 5.29
CA SER A 342 3.68 -12.69 5.76
C SER A 342 3.20 -12.51 7.21
N ILE A 343 4.03 -11.90 8.05
CA ILE A 343 3.69 -11.52 9.43
C ILE A 343 4.09 -10.07 9.69
N SER A 344 3.13 -9.26 10.12
CA SER A 344 3.36 -7.87 10.52
C SER A 344 2.85 -7.67 11.96
N VAL A 345 3.72 -7.19 12.84
CA VAL A 345 3.42 -7.06 14.27
C VAL A 345 3.49 -5.59 14.72
N VAL A 346 2.44 -5.16 15.42
CA VAL A 346 2.36 -3.84 16.05
C VAL A 346 3.21 -3.83 17.33
N SER A 347 4.06 -2.81 17.52
CA SER A 347 4.91 -2.72 18.71
C SER A 347 4.08 -2.67 20.00
N THR A 348 4.51 -3.40 21.02
CA THR A 348 3.87 -3.41 22.35
C THR A 348 4.54 -2.42 23.30
N TRP A 349 3.75 -1.81 24.18
CA TRP A 349 4.20 -1.01 25.33
C TRP A 349 4.54 -1.84 26.57
N THR A 350 4.36 -3.16 26.51
CA THR A 350 4.42 -4.01 27.69
C THR A 350 5.79 -4.67 27.85
N TRP A 351 6.24 -5.41 26.85
CA TRP A 351 7.42 -6.26 26.98
C TRP A 351 8.18 -6.26 25.66
N PRO A 352 9.49 -5.96 25.64
CA PRO A 352 10.20 -5.95 24.38
C PRO A 352 10.66 -7.36 24.03
N ALA A 353 10.20 -7.90 22.90
CA ALA A 353 10.66 -9.17 22.36
C ALA A 353 10.62 -9.14 20.82
N ASP A 354 11.31 -10.09 20.17
CA ASP A 354 11.25 -10.28 18.71
C ASP A 354 9.97 -11.04 18.34
N TYR A 355 8.83 -10.36 18.45
CA TYR A 355 7.52 -10.96 18.28
C TYR A 355 7.29 -11.61 16.92
N PRO A 356 7.65 -10.99 15.77
CA PRO A 356 7.44 -11.66 14.48
C PRO A 356 8.14 -13.02 14.41
N LYS A 357 9.40 -13.08 14.89
CA LYS A 357 10.16 -14.33 14.93
C LYS A 357 9.55 -15.34 15.89
N LEU A 358 9.25 -14.93 17.13
CA LEU A 358 8.70 -15.82 18.16
C LEU A 358 7.32 -16.36 17.78
N ILE A 359 6.50 -15.57 17.09
CA ILE A 359 5.19 -16.00 16.56
C ILE A 359 5.38 -17.01 15.43
N ALA A 360 6.31 -16.74 14.49
CA ALA A 360 6.61 -17.66 13.39
C ALA A 360 7.12 -19.01 13.90
N GLU A 361 8.00 -19.01 14.91
CA GLU A 361 8.48 -20.22 15.58
C GLU A 361 7.33 -20.93 16.32
N GLY A 362 6.55 -20.19 17.12
CA GLY A 362 5.45 -20.74 17.92
C GLY A 362 4.29 -21.32 17.10
N LEU A 363 4.06 -20.82 15.89
CA LEU A 363 3.04 -21.33 14.96
C LEU A 363 3.64 -22.16 13.81
N THR A 364 4.97 -22.37 13.80
CA THR A 364 5.68 -23.22 12.84
C THR A 364 5.43 -22.84 11.38
N PHE A 365 5.60 -21.57 11.04
CA PHE A 365 5.60 -21.08 9.65
C PHE A 365 6.87 -20.29 9.33
N LYS A 366 7.17 -20.11 8.04
CA LYS A 366 8.37 -19.39 7.59
C LYS A 366 7.96 -18.20 6.72
N PRO A 367 7.89 -16.98 7.26
CA PRO A 367 7.46 -15.82 6.50
C PRO A 367 8.48 -15.44 5.42
N LEU A 368 7.99 -15.06 4.25
CA LEU A 368 8.74 -14.33 3.22
C LEU A 368 8.84 -12.84 3.57
N HIS A 369 7.81 -12.30 4.24
CA HIS A 369 7.77 -10.93 4.74
C HIS A 369 7.57 -10.91 6.25
N SER A 370 8.43 -10.18 6.96
CA SER A 370 8.34 -9.98 8.41
C SER A 370 8.53 -8.51 8.76
N GLU A 371 7.62 -7.94 9.54
CA GLU A 371 7.70 -6.55 9.99
C GLU A 371 7.37 -6.42 11.48
N TYR A 372 8.18 -5.62 12.19
CA TYR A 372 7.88 -5.14 13.53
C TYR A 372 7.91 -3.61 13.52
N THR A 373 6.80 -2.99 13.88
CA THR A 373 6.65 -1.53 13.70
C THR A 373 7.40 -0.72 14.75
N ILE A 374 7.37 0.61 14.60
CA ILE A 374 7.57 1.57 15.69
C ILE A 374 6.24 1.81 16.42
N HIS A 375 6.28 2.36 17.65
CA HIS A 375 5.06 2.70 18.39
C HIS A 375 4.19 3.73 17.64
N GLY A 376 2.90 3.43 17.53
CA GLY A 376 1.87 4.34 17.03
C GLY A 376 0.51 3.66 16.90
N GLY A 377 -0.57 4.31 17.38
CA GLY A 377 -1.94 3.80 17.26
C GLY A 377 -2.48 3.73 15.82
N ASN A 378 -1.78 4.35 14.86
CA ASN A 378 -2.07 4.27 13.42
C ASN A 378 -1.55 2.99 12.76
N GLN A 379 -0.59 2.29 13.37
CA GLN A 379 0.09 1.15 12.76
C GLN A 379 -0.84 -0.01 12.36
N PRO A 380 -1.87 -0.42 13.14
CA PRO A 380 -2.74 -1.52 12.73
C PRO A 380 -3.39 -1.34 11.36
N VAL A 381 -3.96 -0.15 11.12
CA VAL A 381 -4.62 0.18 9.85
C VAL A 381 -3.60 0.26 8.72
N LYS A 382 -2.45 0.89 8.97
CA LYS A 382 -1.35 0.96 7.99
C LYS A 382 -0.90 -0.44 7.55
N LEU A 383 -0.64 -1.33 8.51
CA LEU A 383 -0.15 -2.69 8.21
C LEU A 383 -1.18 -3.53 7.44
N VAL A 384 -2.48 -3.39 7.75
CA VAL A 384 -3.54 -4.08 7.01
C VAL A 384 -3.67 -3.55 5.57
N ASP A 385 -3.56 -2.23 5.37
CA ASP A 385 -3.52 -1.61 4.04
C ASP A 385 -2.31 -2.10 3.22
N GLU A 386 -1.13 -2.13 3.83
CA GLU A 386 0.10 -2.62 3.20
C GLU A 386 0.05 -4.12 2.90
N ALA A 387 -0.51 -4.94 3.80
CA ALA A 387 -0.71 -6.37 3.56
C ALA A 387 -1.68 -6.63 2.40
N ALA A 388 -2.78 -5.89 2.31
CA ALA A 388 -3.72 -5.98 1.20
C ALA A 388 -3.07 -5.61 -0.14
N ARG A 389 -2.21 -4.58 -0.15
CA ARG A 389 -1.42 -4.17 -1.31
C ARG A 389 -0.46 -5.28 -1.77
N ARG A 390 0.32 -5.86 -0.86
CA ARG A 390 1.25 -6.97 -1.17
C ARG A 390 0.52 -8.19 -1.75
N ILE A 391 -0.64 -8.55 -1.18
CA ILE A 391 -1.49 -9.61 -1.72
C ILE A 391 -1.97 -9.27 -3.13
N SER A 392 -2.41 -8.03 -3.37
CA SER A 392 -2.86 -7.58 -4.69
C SER A 392 -1.78 -7.66 -5.77
N LEU A 393 -0.54 -7.38 -5.39
CA LEU A 393 0.65 -7.50 -6.24
C LEU A 393 1.13 -8.95 -6.43
N GLY A 394 0.61 -9.88 -5.62
CA GLY A 394 1.01 -11.29 -5.64
C GLY A 394 2.34 -11.56 -4.92
N GLU A 395 2.78 -10.66 -4.04
CA GLU A 395 4.01 -10.77 -3.25
C GLU A 395 3.85 -11.73 -2.06
N ASN A 396 2.63 -11.87 -1.55
CA ASN A 396 2.28 -12.77 -0.45
C ASN A 396 0.96 -13.50 -0.75
N LYS A 397 0.84 -14.74 -0.28
CA LYS A 397 -0.39 -15.54 -0.36
C LYS A 397 -1.27 -15.37 0.86
N ILE A 398 -0.70 -15.44 2.06
CA ILE A 398 -1.44 -15.33 3.32
C ILE A 398 -0.66 -14.43 4.27
N ALA A 399 -1.26 -13.28 4.58
CA ALA A 399 -0.70 -12.32 5.51
C ALA A 399 -1.45 -12.33 6.84
N VAL A 400 -0.68 -12.29 7.93
CA VAL A 400 -1.18 -12.09 9.29
C VAL A 400 -0.71 -10.74 9.79
N VAL A 401 -1.64 -9.95 10.30
CA VAL A 401 -1.34 -8.71 11.02
C VAL A 401 -1.86 -8.85 12.45
N THR A 402 -1.01 -8.58 13.45
CA THR A 402 -1.36 -8.76 14.86
C THR A 402 -0.70 -7.72 15.76
N GLY A 403 -1.18 -7.63 16.99
CA GLY A 403 -0.55 -6.88 18.07
C GLY A 403 -1.21 -7.20 19.41
N GLY A 404 -0.57 -6.84 20.51
CA GLY A 404 -1.13 -7.10 21.83
C GLY A 404 -0.43 -6.32 22.94
N GLU A 405 -1.18 -6.08 24.02
CA GLU A 405 -0.70 -5.45 25.25
C GLU A 405 -1.04 -6.32 26.45
N ALA A 406 -0.17 -6.32 27.45
CA ALA A 406 -0.39 -6.97 28.75
C ALA A 406 0.07 -6.09 29.92
N LEU A 407 -0.18 -4.78 29.82
CA LEU A 407 0.22 -3.80 30.83
C LEU A 407 -0.44 -4.06 32.18
N ALA A 408 -1.65 -4.64 32.23
CA ALA A 408 -2.27 -5.01 33.51
C ALA A 408 -1.51 -6.13 34.21
N SER A 409 -1.08 -7.17 33.47
CA SER A 409 -0.24 -8.24 33.99
C SER A 409 1.13 -7.73 34.43
N LEU A 410 1.80 -6.92 33.61
CA LEU A 410 3.10 -6.33 33.96
C LEU A 410 3.01 -5.47 35.23
N THR A 411 1.99 -4.61 35.32
CA THR A 411 1.76 -3.75 36.49
C THR A 411 1.50 -4.57 37.75
N ALA A 412 0.72 -5.65 37.65
CA ALA A 412 0.46 -6.54 38.78
C ALA A 412 1.74 -7.23 39.28
N CYS A 413 2.56 -7.76 38.37
CA CYS A 413 3.85 -8.37 38.69
C CYS A 413 4.83 -7.37 39.33
N ALA A 414 4.92 -6.16 38.78
CA ALA A 414 5.75 -5.09 39.33
C ALA A 414 5.30 -4.67 40.74
N ALA A 415 3.99 -4.49 40.96
CA ALA A 415 3.43 -4.18 42.28
C ALA A 415 3.69 -5.28 43.31
N ALA A 416 3.71 -6.54 42.88
CA ALA A 416 4.05 -7.69 43.71
C ALA A 416 5.56 -7.93 43.86
N LYS A 417 6.42 -7.08 43.28
CA LYS A 417 7.89 -7.23 43.24
C LYS A 417 8.36 -8.57 42.65
N LYS A 418 7.63 -9.08 41.66
CA LYS A 418 7.91 -10.34 40.93
C LYS A 418 8.31 -10.04 39.49
N MET A 419 9.47 -9.42 39.33
CA MET A 419 10.05 -9.06 38.03
C MET A 419 11.35 -9.85 37.79
N PRO A 420 11.59 -10.43 36.59
CA PRO A 420 10.65 -10.51 35.45
C PRO A 420 9.44 -11.41 35.77
N PRO A 421 8.28 -11.22 35.09
CA PRO A 421 7.14 -12.13 35.24
C PRO A 421 7.53 -13.58 34.92
N LEU A 422 7.01 -14.54 35.70
CA LEU A 422 7.38 -15.95 35.56
C LEU A 422 6.92 -16.51 34.21
N GLY A 423 7.83 -17.18 33.49
CA GLY A 423 7.53 -17.87 32.23
C GLY A 423 7.39 -16.95 31.01
N TRP A 424 7.62 -15.65 31.16
CA TRP A 424 7.69 -14.73 30.02
C TRP A 424 9.05 -14.87 29.32
N THR A 425 9.06 -14.66 28.01
CA THR A 425 10.28 -14.67 27.20
C THR A 425 11.29 -13.65 27.72
N ALA A 426 12.59 -13.94 27.64
CA ALA A 426 13.62 -12.96 27.97
C ALA A 426 13.49 -11.72 27.07
N PRO A 427 13.58 -10.50 27.64
CA PRO A 427 13.36 -9.29 26.86
C PRO A 427 14.53 -9.07 25.89
N SER A 428 14.24 -8.60 24.67
CA SER A 428 15.26 -8.35 23.63
C SER A 428 16.08 -7.07 23.86
N GLN A 429 15.58 -6.18 24.70
CA GLN A 429 16.19 -4.91 25.12
C GLN A 429 15.74 -4.58 26.55
N ASP A 430 16.26 -3.52 27.15
CA ASP A 430 15.85 -3.10 28.50
C ASP A 430 14.33 -2.84 28.56
N VAL A 431 13.63 -3.40 29.54
CA VAL A 431 12.19 -3.19 29.75
C VAL A 431 11.88 -1.71 30.00
N GLN A 432 12.81 -0.94 30.57
CA GLN A 432 12.65 0.51 30.75
C GLN A 432 12.69 1.30 29.42
N SER A 433 13.25 0.72 28.36
CA SER A 433 13.30 1.35 27.04
C SER A 433 11.97 1.27 26.28
N VAL A 434 11.01 0.50 26.79
CA VAL A 434 9.67 0.41 26.19
C VAL A 434 8.88 1.66 26.50
N PHE A 435 8.20 2.20 25.50
CA PHE A 435 7.35 3.37 25.69
C PHE A 435 6.25 3.08 26.71
N SER A 436 6.26 3.81 27.83
CA SER A 436 5.15 3.89 28.75
C SER A 436 4.53 5.28 28.68
N PRO A 437 3.22 5.41 28.39
CA PRO A 437 2.55 6.70 28.31
C PRO A 437 2.54 7.48 29.65
N THR A 438 2.92 6.85 30.76
CA THR A 438 3.05 7.49 32.08
C THR A 438 4.47 7.95 32.41
N THR A 439 5.48 7.48 31.68
CA THR A 439 6.90 7.77 31.97
C THR A 439 7.64 8.03 30.65
N ARG A 440 7.40 9.21 30.07
CA ARG A 440 8.38 9.79 29.16
C ARG A 440 9.47 10.41 30.03
N ASP A 441 10.66 9.82 30.03
CA ASP A 441 11.84 10.65 30.21
C ASP A 441 11.88 11.54 28.98
N LEU A 442 11.47 12.81 29.13
CA LEU A 442 11.68 13.84 28.12
C LEU A 442 13.20 13.86 27.90
N VAL A 443 13.67 13.18 26.85
CA VAL A 443 15.09 13.01 26.61
C VAL A 443 15.70 14.40 26.61
N LYS A 444 16.60 14.64 27.58
CA LYS A 444 17.37 15.87 27.72
C LYS A 444 18.39 15.95 26.59
N THR A 445 17.96 16.01 25.34
CA THR A 445 18.79 16.60 24.30
C THR A 445 18.73 18.10 24.53
N GLU A 446 19.88 18.76 24.61
CA GLU A 446 20.04 20.13 25.15
C GLU A 446 19.35 21.25 24.33
N LYS A 447 18.41 20.94 23.42
CA LYS A 447 17.73 21.90 22.51
C LYS A 447 16.28 21.53 22.12
N ASP A 448 15.49 20.87 22.97
CA ASP A 448 14.04 20.63 22.71
C ASP A 448 13.18 21.65 23.50
N PRO A 449 12.49 22.60 22.83
CA PRO A 449 11.61 23.57 23.48
C PRO A 449 10.52 22.95 24.34
N GLY A 450 9.93 21.82 23.94
CA GLY A 450 8.93 21.12 24.74
C GLY A 450 9.54 20.57 26.03
N ALA A 451 10.66 19.86 25.92
CA ALA A 451 11.37 19.31 27.07
C ALA A 451 11.81 20.39 28.06
N GLN A 452 12.32 21.52 27.57
CA GLN A 452 12.72 22.67 28.38
C GLN A 452 11.58 23.20 29.26
N HIS A 453 10.34 23.14 28.78
CA HIS A 453 9.16 23.60 29.50
C HIS A 453 8.41 22.48 30.23
N GLY A 454 8.95 21.25 30.25
CA GLY A 454 8.28 20.08 30.83
C GLY A 454 7.00 19.68 30.09
N CYS A 455 6.89 20.02 28.80
CA CYS A 455 5.71 19.83 27.98
C CYS A 455 6.00 18.84 26.84
N GLY A 456 5.23 17.76 26.77
CA GLY A 456 5.40 16.74 25.73
C GLY A 456 4.70 15.42 25.97
N ASN A 457 3.97 15.28 27.09
CA ASN A 457 3.17 14.09 27.35
C ASN A 457 1.83 14.17 26.60
N PRO A 458 1.27 13.05 26.11
CA PRO A 458 -0.03 13.06 25.44
C PRO A 458 -1.13 13.76 26.25
N ILE A 459 -1.18 13.52 27.57
CA ILE A 459 -2.15 14.17 28.47
C ILE A 459 -2.05 15.70 28.48
N GLN A 460 -0.90 16.29 28.08
CA GLN A 460 -0.70 17.73 27.95
C GLN A 460 -0.99 18.20 26.51
N LEU A 461 -0.64 17.41 25.50
CA LEU A 461 -0.69 17.84 24.10
C LEU A 461 -2.10 17.77 23.48
N TYR A 462 -2.88 16.72 23.76
CA TYR A 462 -4.25 16.62 23.24
C TYR A 462 -5.16 17.76 23.73
N PRO A 463 -5.06 18.24 24.99
CA PRO A 463 -5.76 19.44 25.42
C PRO A 463 -5.49 20.71 24.62
N PHE A 464 -4.28 20.87 24.04
CA PHE A 464 -4.01 22.03 23.19
C PHE A 464 -4.94 22.07 21.97
N TYR A 465 -5.17 20.91 21.37
CA TYR A 465 -6.12 20.81 20.25
C TYR A 465 -7.56 21.02 20.72
N GLU A 466 -7.95 20.46 21.86
CA GLU A 466 -9.30 20.60 22.41
C GLU A 466 -9.66 22.05 22.72
N ASN A 467 -8.79 22.75 23.44
CA ASN A 467 -9.01 24.15 23.81
C ASN A 467 -9.01 25.05 22.57
N SER A 468 -8.13 24.82 21.61
CA SER A 468 -8.12 25.58 20.35
C SER A 468 -9.38 25.31 19.51
N PHE A 469 -9.80 24.05 19.39
CA PHE A 469 -10.96 23.66 18.61
C PHE A 469 -12.29 24.18 19.17
N ARG A 470 -12.50 24.14 20.49
CA ARG A 470 -13.68 24.75 21.11
C ARG A 470 -13.72 26.26 20.85
N PHE A 471 -12.57 26.94 20.97
CA PHE A 471 -12.49 28.40 20.81
C PHE A 471 -12.77 28.79 19.35
N HIS A 472 -12.19 28.06 18.40
CA HIS A 472 -12.43 28.26 16.98
C HIS A 472 -13.91 28.13 16.60
N ARG A 473 -14.65 27.21 17.25
CA ARG A 473 -16.10 27.04 17.06
C ARG A 473 -16.97 28.02 17.87
N GLY A 474 -16.37 28.94 18.64
CA GLY A 474 -17.09 29.84 19.54
C GLY A 474 -17.77 29.14 20.71
N GLN A 475 -17.31 27.94 21.09
CA GLN A 475 -17.88 27.12 22.15
C GLN A 475 -17.26 27.46 23.51
N SER A 476 -18.10 27.64 24.53
CA SER A 476 -17.63 27.87 25.91
C SER A 476 -16.89 26.64 26.46
N ILE A 477 -16.04 26.85 27.47
CA ILE A 477 -15.33 25.78 28.17
C ILE A 477 -16.32 24.74 28.72
N ARG A 478 -17.41 25.20 29.35
CA ARG A 478 -18.41 24.34 29.98
C ARG A 478 -19.18 23.52 28.95
N ASP A 479 -19.58 24.13 27.84
CA ASP A 479 -20.28 23.42 26.76
C ASP A 479 -19.38 22.37 26.11
N ASN A 480 -18.09 22.69 25.90
CA ASN A 480 -17.12 21.73 25.39
C ASN A 480 -16.95 20.51 26.31
N HIS A 481 -16.89 20.74 27.62
CA HIS A 481 -16.79 19.67 28.61
C HIS A 481 -18.03 18.76 28.61
N GLN A 482 -19.23 19.34 28.52
CA GLN A 482 -20.46 18.58 28.41
C GLN A 482 -20.54 17.80 27.09
N GLU A 483 -20.12 18.39 25.96
CA GLU A 483 -20.03 17.70 24.67
C GLU A 483 -19.08 16.48 24.75
N SER A 484 -17.89 16.65 25.33
CA SER A 484 -16.93 15.56 25.56
C SER A 484 -17.48 14.47 26.46
N ALA A 485 -18.16 14.85 27.55
CA ALA A 485 -18.77 13.89 28.48
C ALA A 485 -19.89 13.09 27.82
N LYS A 486 -20.72 13.75 27.00
CA LYS A 486 -21.79 13.08 26.25
C LYS A 486 -21.23 12.15 25.17
N LEU A 487 -20.23 12.58 24.40
CA LEU A 487 -19.55 11.74 23.43
C LEU A 487 -19.02 10.45 24.08
N TYR A 488 -18.33 10.58 25.21
CA TYR A 488 -17.74 9.42 25.89
C TYR A 488 -18.78 8.56 26.60
N ALA A 489 -19.93 9.12 27.00
CA ALA A 489 -21.07 8.33 27.48
C ALA A 489 -21.70 7.50 26.36
N ASP A 490 -21.82 8.06 25.16
CA ASP A 490 -22.29 7.31 23.98
C ASP A 490 -21.31 6.18 23.63
N PHE A 491 -20.00 6.43 23.75
CA PHE A 491 -18.97 5.40 23.58
C PHE A 491 -19.03 4.32 24.67
N ALA A 492 -19.24 4.70 25.93
CA ALA A 492 -19.38 3.74 27.02
C ALA A 492 -20.58 2.79 26.83
N LYS A 493 -21.68 3.24 26.22
CA LYS A 493 -22.82 2.39 25.85
C LYS A 493 -22.46 1.35 24.79
N VAL A 494 -21.62 1.72 23.82
CA VAL A 494 -21.10 0.76 22.82
C VAL A 494 -20.23 -0.29 23.51
N ALA A 495 -19.32 0.13 24.40
CA ALA A 495 -18.45 -0.77 25.15
C ALA A 495 -19.21 -1.72 26.11
N GLU A 496 -20.33 -1.27 26.70
CA GLU A 496 -21.18 -2.10 27.57
C GLU A 496 -21.71 -3.35 26.85
N GLN A 497 -21.91 -3.26 25.54
CA GLN A 497 -22.42 -4.35 24.70
C GLN A 497 -21.30 -5.15 24.03
N ASN A 498 -20.03 -4.79 24.25
CA ASN A 498 -18.88 -5.40 23.60
C ASN A 498 -18.16 -6.35 24.58
N GLU A 499 -18.26 -7.66 24.35
CA GLU A 499 -17.63 -8.69 25.18
C GLU A 499 -16.08 -8.63 25.19
N HIS A 500 -15.47 -7.86 24.28
CA HIS A 500 -14.04 -7.61 24.24
C HIS A 500 -13.65 -6.29 24.95
N ALA A 501 -14.61 -5.44 25.36
CA ALA A 501 -14.29 -4.24 26.11
C ALA A 501 -13.80 -4.56 27.52
N TRP A 502 -12.74 -3.90 27.98
CA TRP A 502 -12.17 -4.08 29.32
C TRP A 502 -13.20 -3.87 30.43
N THR A 503 -14.13 -2.93 30.25
CA THR A 503 -15.19 -2.65 31.22
C THR A 503 -16.31 -3.69 31.25
N TYR A 504 -16.47 -4.53 30.23
CA TYR A 504 -17.54 -5.53 30.16
C TYR A 504 -17.44 -6.55 31.33
N PRO A 505 -18.57 -6.94 31.96
CA PRO A 505 -19.97 -6.55 31.68
C PRO A 505 -20.47 -5.37 32.54
N SER A 506 -19.59 -4.48 33.00
CA SER A 506 -19.96 -3.36 33.87
C SER A 506 -20.87 -2.36 33.14
N PRO A 507 -21.84 -1.74 33.83
CA PRO A 507 -22.70 -0.73 33.22
C PRO A 507 -21.95 0.48 32.67
N ALA A 508 -22.46 1.04 31.58
CA ALA A 508 -21.92 2.24 30.95
C ALA A 508 -21.93 3.44 31.92
N LYS A 509 -20.85 4.24 31.90
CA LYS A 509 -20.82 5.51 32.62
C LYS A 509 -21.70 6.54 31.93
N THR A 510 -22.47 7.29 32.71
CA THR A 510 -23.34 8.35 32.18
C THR A 510 -22.54 9.61 31.87
N ALA A 511 -23.11 10.51 31.06
CA ALA A 511 -22.49 11.82 30.80
C ALA A 511 -22.25 12.60 32.10
N THR A 512 -23.18 12.50 33.07
CA THR A 512 -23.03 13.10 34.40
C THR A 512 -21.84 12.51 35.18
N ASP A 513 -21.64 11.19 35.13
CA ASP A 513 -20.49 10.56 35.80
C ASP A 513 -19.16 10.99 35.17
N ILE A 514 -19.12 11.08 33.84
CA ILE A 514 -17.91 11.45 33.10
C ILE A 514 -17.60 12.95 33.27
N ALA A 515 -18.63 13.80 33.32
CA ALA A 515 -18.48 15.24 33.52
C ALA A 515 -18.12 15.62 34.96
N ARG A 516 -18.55 14.84 35.95
CA ARG A 516 -18.35 15.16 37.38
C ARG A 516 -16.86 15.10 37.73
N VAL A 517 -16.31 16.23 38.16
CA VAL A 517 -14.94 16.31 38.70
C VAL A 517 -15.00 16.10 40.21
N ASP A 518 -14.43 15.00 40.67
CA ASP A 518 -14.34 14.64 42.09
C ASP A 518 -13.07 13.83 42.37
N LYS A 519 -12.92 13.28 43.58
CA LYS A 519 -11.74 12.48 43.96
C LYS A 519 -11.54 11.20 43.11
N ASN A 520 -12.62 10.65 42.56
CA ASN A 520 -12.61 9.42 41.74
C ASN A 520 -12.48 9.72 40.25
N ASN A 521 -12.86 10.93 39.82
CA ASN A 521 -12.72 11.44 38.46
C ASN A 521 -12.03 12.81 38.45
N ARG A 522 -10.85 12.89 39.06
CA ARG A 522 -10.10 14.15 39.19
C ARG A 522 -9.66 14.70 37.84
N MET A 523 -9.37 16.00 37.80
CA MET A 523 -8.67 16.62 36.67
C MET A 523 -7.28 16.01 36.48
N ILE A 524 -6.93 15.73 35.22
CA ILE A 524 -5.58 15.30 34.83
C ILE A 524 -4.84 16.48 34.21
N CYS A 525 -5.35 16.96 33.07
CA CYS A 525 -4.93 18.19 32.42
C CYS A 525 -6.18 18.85 31.87
N PHE A 526 -6.34 20.14 32.10
CA PHE A 526 -7.51 20.89 31.65
C PHE A 526 -7.65 20.83 30.12
N PRO A 527 -8.80 20.39 29.55
CA PRO A 527 -10.11 20.28 30.20
C PRO A 527 -10.53 18.85 30.60
N TYR A 528 -9.62 17.88 30.59
CA TYR A 528 -9.94 16.46 30.76
C TYR A 528 -9.83 15.95 32.22
N PRO A 529 -10.93 15.48 32.83
CA PRO A 529 -10.87 14.61 33.98
C PRO A 529 -10.49 13.17 33.57
N LEU A 530 -10.20 12.33 34.56
CA LEU A 530 -9.71 10.96 34.37
C LEU A 530 -10.54 10.13 33.36
N LEU A 531 -11.86 10.21 33.41
CA LEU A 531 -12.78 9.46 32.54
C LEU A 531 -12.86 9.99 31.09
N MET A 532 -12.06 11.01 30.74
CA MET A 532 -11.86 11.46 29.35
C MET A 532 -10.46 11.14 28.83
N ASN A 533 -9.70 10.31 29.55
CA ASN A 533 -8.37 9.84 29.17
C ASN A 533 -8.42 8.34 28.83
N ALA A 534 -7.53 7.89 27.93
CA ALA A 534 -7.37 6.48 27.60
C ALA A 534 -7.00 5.63 28.84
N PHE A 535 -7.56 4.42 28.94
CA PHE A 535 -7.25 3.49 30.01
C PHE A 535 -6.33 2.36 29.52
N ASN A 536 -5.01 2.55 29.61
CA ASN A 536 -4.05 1.66 28.94
C ASN A 536 -3.67 0.39 29.74
N THR A 537 -4.05 0.29 31.02
CA THR A 537 -3.70 -0.84 31.87
C THR A 537 -4.63 -2.03 31.60
N VAL A 538 -4.44 -2.68 30.46
CA VAL A 538 -5.25 -3.80 29.95
C VAL A 538 -4.38 -4.99 29.53
N ASN A 539 -5.01 -6.16 29.38
CA ASN A 539 -4.44 -7.30 28.66
C ASN A 539 -5.36 -7.71 27.49
N CYS A 540 -4.95 -7.41 26.27
CA CYS A 540 -5.73 -7.74 25.08
C CYS A 540 -4.87 -7.82 23.81
N SER A 541 -5.35 -8.56 22.81
CA SER A 541 -4.72 -8.70 21.51
C SER A 541 -5.77 -8.95 20.44
N ALA A 542 -5.46 -8.54 19.22
CA ALA A 542 -6.26 -8.82 18.04
C ALA A 542 -5.37 -9.21 16.85
N ALA A 543 -5.91 -10.03 15.96
CA ALA A 543 -5.26 -10.47 14.73
C ALA A 543 -6.23 -10.48 13.55
N VAL A 544 -5.70 -10.20 12.36
CA VAL A 544 -6.40 -10.20 11.07
C VAL A 544 -5.62 -11.08 10.09
N ILE A 545 -6.32 -11.93 9.33
CA ILE A 545 -5.75 -12.77 8.28
C ILE A 545 -6.29 -12.31 6.93
N LEU A 546 -5.38 -12.02 6.00
CA LEU A 546 -5.68 -11.60 4.63
C LEU A 546 -5.14 -12.62 3.62
N THR A 547 -5.87 -12.80 2.53
CA THR A 547 -5.42 -13.52 1.35
C THR A 547 -6.08 -12.95 0.08
N SER A 548 -5.82 -13.52 -1.09
CA SER A 548 -6.56 -13.17 -2.31
C SER A 548 -7.91 -13.89 -2.37
N ALA A 549 -8.92 -13.28 -2.99
CA ALA A 549 -10.23 -13.89 -3.19
C ALA A 549 -10.15 -15.22 -3.98
N ASP A 550 -9.19 -15.33 -4.91
CA ASP A 550 -8.93 -16.59 -5.61
C ASP A 550 -8.43 -17.67 -4.65
N HIS A 551 -7.44 -17.34 -3.83
CA HIS A 551 -6.89 -18.28 -2.87
C HIS A 551 -7.88 -18.65 -1.75
N ALA A 552 -8.72 -17.70 -1.32
CA ALA A 552 -9.81 -17.98 -0.39
C ALA A 552 -10.81 -19.01 -0.96
N ARG A 553 -11.10 -18.94 -2.28
CA ARG A 553 -11.91 -19.98 -2.96
C ARG A 553 -11.20 -21.31 -3.01
N GLU A 554 -9.91 -21.32 -3.34
CA GLU A 554 -9.09 -22.55 -3.37
C GLU A 554 -9.09 -23.27 -2.02
N LEU A 555 -9.00 -22.51 -0.92
CA LEU A 555 -9.04 -23.04 0.45
C LEU A 555 -10.45 -23.50 0.88
N GLY A 556 -11.49 -23.19 0.09
CA GLY A 556 -12.88 -23.51 0.43
C GLY A 556 -13.50 -22.59 1.49
N ILE A 557 -12.94 -21.39 1.67
CA ILE A 557 -13.49 -20.39 2.60
C ILE A 557 -14.73 -19.77 1.96
N SER A 558 -15.87 -19.90 2.65
CA SER A 558 -17.13 -19.36 2.15
C SER A 558 -17.10 -17.84 2.00
N SER A 559 -17.70 -17.33 0.93
CA SER A 559 -17.64 -15.90 0.57
C SER A 559 -18.36 -14.97 1.55
N ASP A 560 -19.24 -15.49 2.42
CA ASP A 560 -19.84 -14.73 3.53
C ASP A 560 -18.83 -14.35 4.61
N LYS A 561 -17.67 -15.03 4.66
CA LYS A 561 -16.55 -14.66 5.50
C LYS A 561 -15.67 -13.58 4.87
N TRP A 562 -15.82 -13.23 3.60
CA TRP A 562 -14.90 -12.29 2.98
C TRP A 562 -15.33 -10.86 3.24
N ILE A 563 -14.38 -10.05 3.72
CA ILE A 563 -14.50 -8.59 3.73
C ILE A 563 -13.37 -8.03 2.89
N TYR A 564 -13.68 -7.08 2.02
CA TYR A 564 -12.76 -6.49 1.07
C TYR A 564 -12.19 -5.21 1.66
N PRO A 565 -10.88 -5.14 1.98
CA PRO A 565 -10.19 -3.86 2.04
C PRO A 565 -10.30 -3.19 0.67
N LEU A 566 -10.79 -1.96 0.62
CA LEU A 566 -10.96 -1.23 -0.63
C LEU A 566 -9.74 -0.39 -0.96
N GLY A 567 -9.08 0.15 0.06
CA GLY A 567 -7.93 1.03 -0.05
C GLY A 567 -7.79 1.87 1.22
N GLY A 568 -6.58 2.35 1.47
CA GLY A 568 -6.28 3.25 2.57
C GLY A 568 -5.36 4.39 2.17
N ALA A 569 -5.28 5.38 3.06
CA ALA A 569 -4.37 6.50 2.91
C ALA A 569 -3.90 6.96 4.29
N GLY A 570 -2.63 7.36 4.38
CA GLY A 570 -2.05 7.84 5.63
C GLY A 570 -0.94 8.85 5.42
N THR A 571 -0.79 9.75 6.38
CA THR A 571 0.29 10.75 6.38
C THR A 571 0.64 11.12 7.82
N SER A 572 1.53 12.09 7.98
CA SER A 572 1.83 12.67 9.28
C SER A 572 2.00 14.18 9.23
N ASP A 573 1.58 14.87 10.28
CA ASP A 573 2.06 16.21 10.58
C ASP A 573 3.39 16.11 11.40
N SER A 574 4.12 17.22 11.61
CA SER A 574 5.42 17.22 12.33
C SER A 574 5.38 16.53 13.69
N SER A 575 6.36 15.70 14.04
CA SER A 575 6.44 15.14 15.41
C SER A 575 6.63 16.22 16.48
N GLU A 576 7.21 17.37 16.11
CA GLU A 576 7.41 18.53 16.97
C GLU A 576 6.10 19.31 17.07
N PHE A 577 5.40 19.18 18.19
CA PHE A 577 4.04 19.71 18.32
C PHE A 577 3.96 21.25 18.23
N TRP A 578 5.06 21.96 18.43
CA TRP A 578 5.12 23.42 18.24
C TRP A 578 5.29 23.82 16.76
N LEU A 579 5.56 22.87 15.86
CA LEU A 579 5.63 23.07 14.41
C LEU A 579 4.34 22.59 13.71
N ARG A 580 3.18 22.78 14.36
CA ARG A 580 1.87 22.53 13.75
C ARG A 580 1.36 23.79 13.04
N PRO A 581 0.61 23.69 11.94
CA PRO A 581 0.02 24.87 11.33
C PRO A 581 -0.91 25.56 12.34
N GLU A 582 -1.88 24.81 12.86
CA GLU A 582 -2.89 25.25 13.81
C GLU A 582 -3.19 24.13 14.82
N TYR A 583 -3.91 24.46 15.91
CA TYR A 583 -4.36 23.49 16.91
C TYR A 583 -5.87 23.21 16.86
N TYR A 584 -6.66 23.98 16.13
CA TYR A 584 -8.09 23.67 15.92
C TYR A 584 -8.33 22.77 14.70
N TRP A 585 -7.30 22.48 13.92
CA TRP A 585 -7.36 21.72 12.67
C TRP A 585 -6.10 20.87 12.49
N SER A 586 -6.26 19.66 11.94
CA SER A 586 -5.14 18.80 11.54
C SER A 586 -5.21 18.52 10.03
N PRO A 587 -4.20 18.99 9.26
CA PRO A 587 -4.05 18.60 7.85
C PRO A 587 -3.96 17.08 7.70
N CYS A 588 -3.24 16.41 8.59
CA CYS A 588 -3.05 14.97 8.55
C CYS A 588 -4.39 14.21 8.66
N ILE A 589 -5.27 14.56 9.61
CA ILE A 589 -6.61 13.93 9.71
C ILE A 589 -7.41 14.19 8.42
N SER A 590 -7.46 15.44 7.98
CA SER A 590 -8.29 15.87 6.86
C SER A 590 -7.86 15.17 5.56
N ARG A 591 -6.57 15.21 5.25
CA ARG A 591 -6.00 14.64 4.03
C ARG A 591 -6.07 13.12 4.01
N SER A 592 -5.84 12.44 5.13
CA SER A 592 -5.97 10.98 5.18
C SER A 592 -7.41 10.53 4.97
N LEU A 593 -8.39 11.26 5.51
CA LEU A 593 -9.80 10.97 5.26
C LEU A 593 -10.18 11.20 3.79
N ASP A 594 -9.84 12.37 3.23
CA ASP A 594 -10.18 12.70 1.85
C ASP A 594 -9.50 11.77 0.84
N ALA A 595 -8.19 11.54 0.98
CA ALA A 595 -7.46 10.67 0.06
C ALA A 595 -7.90 9.20 0.11
N ALA A 596 -8.34 8.71 1.28
CA ALA A 596 -8.89 7.35 1.38
C ALA A 596 -10.26 7.23 0.69
N LEU A 597 -11.11 8.26 0.77
CA LEU A 597 -12.37 8.31 0.02
C LEU A 597 -12.09 8.39 -1.49
N ASP A 598 -11.19 9.28 -1.90
CA ASP A 598 -10.82 9.49 -3.30
C ASP A 598 -10.23 8.23 -3.94
N VAL A 599 -9.24 7.60 -3.29
CA VAL A 599 -8.55 6.41 -3.83
C VAL A 599 -9.47 5.19 -3.91
N THR A 600 -10.61 5.20 -3.22
CA THR A 600 -11.59 4.11 -3.21
C THR A 600 -12.83 4.41 -4.04
N SER A 601 -12.97 5.64 -4.54
CA SER A 601 -14.18 6.11 -5.22
C SER A 601 -15.45 5.98 -4.35
N VAL A 602 -15.31 6.01 -3.02
CA VAL A 602 -16.42 5.89 -2.06
C VAL A 602 -16.76 7.28 -1.53
N SER A 603 -18.04 7.65 -1.58
CA SER A 603 -18.54 8.91 -1.03
C SER A 603 -18.74 8.84 0.49
N LYS A 604 -18.78 10.01 1.15
CA LYS A 604 -19.01 10.11 2.61
C LYS A 604 -20.37 9.51 3.01
N GLU A 605 -21.36 9.64 2.14
CA GLU A 605 -22.73 9.19 2.33
C GLU A 605 -22.85 7.65 2.36
N GLU A 606 -21.99 6.97 1.60
CA GLU A 606 -21.93 5.51 1.47
C GLU A 606 -21.28 4.80 2.67
N ILE A 607 -20.67 5.53 3.61
CA ILE A 607 -20.05 4.93 4.80
C ILE A 607 -21.13 4.66 5.85
N ASP A 608 -21.40 3.39 6.15
CA ASP A 608 -22.42 3.00 7.12
C ASP A 608 -21.90 2.96 8.55
N LEU A 609 -20.63 2.54 8.71
CA LEU A 609 -20.01 2.24 10.00
C LEU A 609 -18.70 3.03 10.16
N TYR A 610 -18.47 3.58 11.35
CA TYR A 610 -17.23 4.27 11.69
C TYR A 610 -16.61 3.70 12.95
N ASP A 611 -15.29 3.52 12.93
CA ASP A 611 -14.51 3.56 14.16
C ASP A 611 -13.42 4.62 14.05
N ILE A 612 -13.55 5.67 14.86
CA ILE A 612 -12.60 6.76 14.95
C ILE A 612 -11.84 6.63 16.26
N TYR A 613 -10.52 6.53 16.14
CA TYR A 613 -9.60 6.44 17.28
C TYR A 613 -9.85 7.56 18.30
N SER A 614 -9.86 7.20 19.59
CA SER A 614 -10.40 8.07 20.65
C SER A 614 -9.68 7.93 21.99
N CYS A 615 -8.36 8.14 21.99
CA CYS A 615 -7.60 8.25 23.25
C CYS A 615 -8.04 9.46 24.09
N PHE A 616 -8.46 10.53 23.41
CA PHE A 616 -9.02 11.75 23.95
C PHE A 616 -10.17 12.23 23.06
N PRO A 617 -11.15 13.00 23.61
CA PRO A 617 -12.30 13.48 22.86
C PRO A 617 -11.99 14.25 21.58
N ILE A 618 -10.84 14.92 21.50
CA ILE A 618 -10.53 15.79 20.37
C ILE A 618 -10.36 15.07 19.02
N VAL A 619 -9.83 13.85 19.00
CA VAL A 619 -9.63 13.13 17.71
C VAL A 619 -10.95 12.83 17.00
N PRO A 620 -11.95 12.18 17.65
CA PRO A 620 -13.26 11.98 17.03
C PRO A 620 -13.99 13.30 16.75
N LYS A 621 -13.78 14.36 17.54
CA LYS A 621 -14.33 15.69 17.25
C LYS A 621 -13.79 16.29 15.96
N LEU A 622 -12.47 16.30 15.76
CA LEU A 622 -11.83 16.81 14.55
C LEU A 622 -12.27 16.03 13.31
N ALA A 623 -12.28 14.70 13.41
CA ALA A 623 -12.69 13.84 12.31
C ALA A 623 -14.19 13.99 11.98
N ALA A 624 -15.07 14.02 13.00
CA ALA A 624 -16.50 14.26 12.80
C ALA A 624 -16.76 15.62 12.15
N HIS A 625 -16.05 16.66 12.58
CA HIS A 625 -16.15 17.99 11.97
C HIS A 625 -15.75 17.99 10.49
N HIS A 626 -14.63 17.35 10.13
CA HIS A 626 -14.18 17.23 8.73
C HIS A 626 -15.14 16.41 7.85
N LEU A 627 -15.75 15.37 8.43
CA LEU A 627 -16.71 14.51 7.74
C LEU A 627 -18.14 15.08 7.72
N GLY A 628 -18.41 16.21 8.39
CA GLY A 628 -19.75 16.76 8.53
C GLY A 628 -20.68 15.89 9.38
N LEU A 629 -20.13 15.08 10.29
CA LEU A 629 -20.87 14.22 11.20
C LEU A 629 -21.18 14.94 12.52
N PRO A 630 -22.36 14.68 13.13
CA PRO A 630 -22.64 15.16 14.47
C PRO A 630 -21.69 14.50 15.49
N VAL A 631 -21.08 15.32 16.37
CA VAL A 631 -20.18 14.82 17.42
C VAL A 631 -20.92 13.94 18.43
N THR A 632 -22.17 14.29 18.78
CA THR A 632 -22.99 13.50 19.72
C THR A 632 -24.40 13.31 19.18
N GLY A 633 -25.06 12.22 19.58
CA GLY A 633 -26.46 11.95 19.18
C GLY A 633 -26.67 11.73 17.67
N GLY A 634 -25.60 11.39 16.94
CA GLY A 634 -25.70 11.01 15.53
C GLY A 634 -26.41 9.68 15.31
N LYS A 635 -27.00 9.49 14.12
CA LYS A 635 -27.56 8.19 13.71
C LYS A 635 -26.49 7.12 13.54
N LYS A 636 -25.32 7.51 13.03
CA LYS A 636 -24.14 6.65 12.86
C LYS A 636 -23.21 6.89 14.06
N SER A 637 -22.87 5.83 14.79
CA SER A 637 -21.89 5.91 15.88
C SER A 637 -20.50 6.23 15.33
N LEU A 638 -19.69 7.00 16.07
CA LEU A 638 -18.29 7.29 15.74
C LEU A 638 -17.33 6.19 16.22
N THR A 639 -17.83 5.15 16.88
CA THR A 639 -17.04 3.99 17.33
C THR A 639 -17.86 2.70 17.22
N LEU A 640 -17.15 1.60 16.97
CA LEU A 640 -17.65 0.23 17.08
C LEU A 640 -17.23 -0.43 18.39
N LEU A 641 -16.15 0.06 19.02
CA LEU A 641 -15.58 -0.53 20.22
C LEU A 641 -16.05 0.12 21.53
N GLY A 642 -16.34 1.42 21.48
CA GLY A 642 -16.66 2.22 22.67
C GLY A 642 -15.49 3.02 23.24
N GLY A 643 -14.48 3.30 22.41
CA GLY A 643 -13.34 4.17 22.72
C GLY A 643 -12.35 3.65 23.77
N LEU A 644 -11.15 4.25 23.81
CA LEU A 644 -10.03 3.73 24.60
C LEU A 644 -10.23 3.83 26.12
N THR A 645 -11.19 4.63 26.59
CA THR A 645 -11.52 4.72 28.02
C THR A 645 -12.35 3.51 28.49
N SER A 646 -13.29 3.04 27.67
CA SER A 646 -14.21 1.96 28.05
C SER A 646 -13.83 0.61 27.44
N PHE A 647 -13.52 0.57 26.14
CA PHE A 647 -12.96 -0.63 25.51
C PHE A 647 -11.63 -1.05 26.15
N GLY A 648 -10.86 -0.07 26.64
CA GLY A 648 -9.51 -0.26 27.12
C GLY A 648 -8.49 0.07 26.05
N GLY A 649 -7.54 0.91 26.40
CA GLY A 649 -6.48 1.37 25.51
C GLY A 649 -5.46 0.27 25.30
N ALA A 650 -5.67 -0.57 24.29
CA ALA A 650 -4.70 -1.56 23.80
C ALA A 650 -3.43 -0.93 23.18
N GLY A 651 -3.02 0.23 23.71
CA GLY A 651 -1.92 1.05 23.27
C GLY A 651 -1.91 1.28 21.77
N ASN A 652 -0.86 0.79 21.11
CA ASN A 652 -0.71 0.90 19.67
C ASN A 652 -1.70 0.03 18.88
N ASN A 653 -2.29 -0.98 19.52
CA ASN A 653 -3.08 -2.01 18.84
C ASN A 653 -4.60 -1.79 18.91
N TYR A 654 -5.09 -0.69 19.48
CA TYR A 654 -6.54 -0.41 19.56
C TYR A 654 -7.23 -0.54 18.20
N SER A 655 -6.66 0.07 17.16
CA SER A 655 -7.27 0.08 15.82
C SER A 655 -7.30 -1.29 15.15
N MET A 656 -6.54 -2.29 15.64
CA MET A 656 -6.67 -3.68 15.19
C MET A 656 -8.02 -4.26 15.61
N HIS A 657 -8.41 -4.02 16.87
CA HIS A 657 -9.73 -4.40 17.38
C HIS A 657 -10.85 -3.69 16.60
N ALA A 658 -10.61 -2.47 16.12
CA ALA A 658 -11.58 -1.75 15.31
C ALA A 658 -11.78 -2.46 13.95
N ILE A 659 -10.70 -2.94 13.33
CA ILE A 659 -10.76 -3.74 12.09
C ILE A 659 -11.47 -5.09 12.32
N THR A 660 -11.20 -5.77 13.45
CA THR A 660 -11.86 -7.05 13.76
C THR A 660 -13.36 -6.86 13.99
N GLU A 661 -13.77 -5.85 14.77
CA GLU A 661 -15.18 -5.55 15.00
C GLU A 661 -15.87 -5.05 13.72
N MET A 662 -15.22 -4.19 12.94
CA MET A 662 -15.72 -3.76 11.62
C MET A 662 -16.00 -4.98 10.72
N THR A 663 -15.08 -5.94 10.69
CA THR A 663 -15.23 -7.19 9.94
C THR A 663 -16.45 -7.97 10.42
N ARG A 664 -16.64 -8.12 11.74
CA ARG A 664 -17.81 -8.83 12.32
C ARG A 664 -19.13 -8.11 11.98
N GLN A 665 -19.19 -6.80 12.10
CA GLN A 665 -20.40 -6.02 11.83
C GLN A 665 -20.78 -6.02 10.35
N LEU A 666 -19.80 -5.89 9.45
CA LEU A 666 -20.03 -5.98 8.00
C LEU A 666 -20.52 -7.38 7.62
N ARG A 667 -19.87 -8.47 8.08
CA ARG A 667 -20.34 -9.85 7.85
C ARG A 667 -21.77 -10.06 8.38
N GLY A 668 -22.07 -9.50 9.56
CA GLY A 668 -23.38 -9.55 10.19
C GLY A 668 -24.46 -8.66 9.53
N GLY A 669 -24.13 -7.90 8.48
CA GLY A 669 -25.09 -7.10 7.73
C GLY A 669 -25.52 -5.79 8.40
N LYS A 670 -24.79 -5.29 9.41
CA LYS A 670 -25.07 -3.99 10.04
C LYS A 670 -24.75 -2.79 9.15
N GLY A 671 -24.01 -3.02 8.06
CA GLY A 671 -23.65 -2.03 7.04
C GLY A 671 -23.02 -2.70 5.83
N LYS A 672 -22.87 -1.96 4.73
CA LYS A 672 -22.19 -2.38 3.50
C LYS A 672 -20.73 -1.91 3.48
N THR A 673 -20.47 -0.69 3.91
CA THR A 673 -19.14 -0.07 3.87
C THR A 673 -18.80 0.57 5.20
N GLY A 674 -17.56 0.41 5.64
CA GLY A 674 -17.07 0.97 6.90
C GLY A 674 -15.74 1.69 6.74
N LEU A 675 -15.50 2.65 7.64
CA LEU A 675 -14.28 3.44 7.71
C LEU A 675 -13.64 3.31 9.09
N VAL A 676 -12.35 3.00 9.11
CA VAL A 676 -11.54 3.04 10.33
C VAL A 676 -10.51 4.16 10.20
N LEU A 677 -10.53 5.13 11.12
CA LEU A 677 -9.50 6.16 11.25
C LEU A 677 -8.63 5.84 12.46
N ALA A 678 -7.36 5.53 12.21
CA ALA A 678 -6.38 5.23 13.24
C ALA A 678 -5.40 6.39 13.45
N ASN A 679 -5.22 6.77 14.71
CA ASN A 679 -4.39 7.91 15.12
C ASN A 679 -3.18 7.46 15.94
N GLY A 680 -2.00 7.97 15.60
CA GLY A 680 -0.74 7.74 16.30
C GLY A 680 -0.11 9.03 16.82
N GLY A 681 0.65 8.92 17.91
CA GLY A 681 1.31 10.06 18.56
C GLY A 681 0.31 11.00 19.23
N TRP A 682 0.41 12.30 18.93
CA TRP A 682 -0.42 13.38 19.49
C TRP A 682 -1.05 14.17 18.34
N VAL A 683 -1.97 13.51 17.63
CA VAL A 683 -2.49 13.96 16.33
C VAL A 683 -1.36 14.06 15.28
N SER A 684 -0.36 13.18 15.38
CA SER A 684 0.82 13.23 14.53
C SER A 684 0.64 12.39 13.28
N TYR A 685 0.24 11.13 13.44
CA TYR A 685 0.18 10.13 12.38
C TYR A 685 -1.27 9.69 12.20
N GLN A 686 -1.74 9.65 10.96
CA GLN A 686 -3.09 9.16 10.63
C GLN A 686 -2.98 8.11 9.54
N HIS A 687 -3.83 7.08 9.64
CA HIS A 687 -4.07 6.15 8.54
C HIS A 687 -5.55 5.80 8.53
N VAL A 688 -6.15 5.82 7.36
CA VAL A 688 -7.55 5.49 7.13
C VAL A 688 -7.62 4.25 6.25
N LEU A 689 -8.57 3.36 6.55
CA LEU A 689 -8.88 2.19 5.73
C LEU A 689 -10.39 2.09 5.51
N LEU A 690 -10.79 1.92 4.25
CA LEU A 690 -12.17 1.57 3.92
C LEU A 690 -12.30 0.07 3.67
N MET A 691 -13.39 -0.50 4.19
CA MET A 691 -13.69 -1.93 4.12
C MET A 691 -15.14 -2.11 3.65
N SER A 692 -15.40 -3.13 2.84
CA SER A 692 -16.75 -3.42 2.34
C SER A 692 -17.05 -4.91 2.23
N ARG A 693 -18.33 -5.26 2.20
CA ARG A 693 -18.80 -6.63 1.88
C ARG A 693 -18.67 -6.96 0.39
N SER A 694 -18.43 -5.95 -0.44
CA SER A 694 -18.31 -6.11 -1.89
C SER A 694 -16.92 -5.68 -2.34
N PRO A 695 -16.39 -6.25 -3.45
CA PRO A 695 -15.22 -5.70 -4.11
C PRO A 695 -15.44 -4.22 -4.48
N ARG A 696 -14.35 -3.52 -4.81
CA ARG A 696 -14.41 -2.15 -5.30
C ARG A 696 -15.41 -2.01 -6.45
N SER A 697 -16.29 -1.01 -6.35
CA SER A 697 -17.35 -0.73 -7.33
C SER A 697 -16.80 -0.20 -8.65
N ASP A 698 -15.63 0.43 -8.64
CA ASP A 698 -14.96 0.99 -9.83
C ASP A 698 -14.21 -0.03 -10.68
N GLY A 699 -14.14 -1.30 -10.23
CA GLY A 699 -13.45 -2.37 -10.95
C GLY A 699 -11.93 -2.24 -11.02
N LEU A 700 -11.34 -1.24 -10.33
CA LEU A 700 -9.89 -1.05 -10.29
C LEU A 700 -9.22 -2.06 -9.34
N PRO A 701 -7.94 -2.41 -9.56
CA PRO A 701 -7.17 -3.19 -8.60
C PRO A 701 -6.95 -2.40 -7.30
N TYR A 702 -6.53 -3.11 -6.24
CA TYR A 702 -6.13 -2.46 -4.99
C TYR A 702 -4.99 -1.44 -5.24
N PRO A 703 -4.99 -0.25 -4.61
CA PRO A 703 -4.00 0.80 -4.87
C PRO A 703 -2.54 0.36 -4.71
N ASP A 704 -1.70 0.75 -5.66
CA ASP A 704 -0.28 0.35 -5.77
C ASP A 704 0.61 0.99 -4.70
N GLU A 705 0.19 2.11 -4.14
CA GLU A 705 0.95 2.86 -3.14
C GLU A 705 0.01 3.65 -2.22
N ASN A 706 0.58 4.21 -1.14
CA ASN A 706 -0.11 5.20 -0.33
C ASN A 706 -0.19 6.52 -1.14
N PRO A 707 -1.39 7.09 -1.37
CA PRO A 707 -1.55 8.25 -2.26
C PRO A 707 -1.04 9.57 -1.65
N LEU A 708 -0.64 9.57 -0.37
CA LEU A 708 -0.20 10.76 0.34
C LEU A 708 1.32 10.77 0.59
N PRO A 709 1.93 11.97 0.69
CA PRO A 709 3.31 12.07 1.13
C PRO A 709 3.45 11.55 2.56
N ARG A 710 4.66 11.12 2.92
CA ARG A 710 4.95 10.61 4.28
C ARG A 710 4.68 11.66 5.36
N VAL A 711 5.01 12.93 5.09
CA VAL A 711 4.85 14.06 6.02
C VAL A 711 4.25 15.23 5.25
N VAL A 712 3.31 15.95 5.86
CA VAL A 712 2.74 17.19 5.33
C VAL A 712 3.76 18.32 5.48
N THR A 713 4.12 18.97 4.37
CA THR A 713 5.15 20.04 4.33
C THR A 713 4.70 21.29 3.56
N ASP A 714 3.56 21.21 2.90
CA ASP A 714 2.97 22.23 2.02
C ASP A 714 1.95 23.12 2.74
N VAL A 715 1.89 23.05 4.07
CA VAL A 715 1.08 23.95 4.92
C VAL A 715 2.00 24.92 5.66
N GLN A 716 1.57 26.17 5.76
CA GLN A 716 2.36 27.18 6.46
C GLN A 716 2.39 26.88 7.96
N VAL A 717 3.60 26.82 8.51
CA VAL A 717 3.84 26.64 9.95
C VAL A 717 4.45 27.92 10.53
N PRO A 718 3.96 28.42 11.67
CA PRO A 718 4.54 29.56 12.36
C PRO A 718 5.98 29.29 12.80
N LYS A 719 6.85 30.29 12.63
CA LYS A 719 8.22 30.24 13.16
C LYS A 719 8.19 30.16 14.67
N ILE A 720 9.04 29.30 15.23
CA ILE A 720 9.23 29.17 16.67
C ILE A 720 10.33 30.12 17.13
N ILE A 721 10.14 30.75 18.29
CA ILE A 721 11.18 31.48 19.03
C ILE A 721 11.42 30.78 20.38
N GLU A 722 12.67 30.37 20.62
CA GLU A 722 13.04 29.63 21.84
C GLU A 722 13.02 30.53 23.09
N LYS A 723 13.51 31.76 22.95
CA LYS A 723 13.55 32.77 24.01
C LYS A 723 12.65 33.93 23.64
N ALA A 724 11.41 33.89 24.15
CA ALA A 724 10.41 34.89 23.85
C ALA A 724 10.43 36.00 24.91
N GLU A 725 10.48 37.25 24.46
CA GLU A 725 10.28 38.42 25.32
C GLU A 725 9.39 39.45 24.62
N GLY A 726 8.31 39.87 25.29
CA GLY A 726 7.43 40.92 24.79
C GLY A 726 5.95 40.68 25.06
N GLU A 727 5.13 41.57 24.51
CA GLU A 727 3.68 41.37 24.47
C GLU A 727 3.31 40.18 23.60
N ALA A 728 2.40 39.36 24.10
CA ALA A 728 2.00 38.12 23.48
C ALA A 728 0.49 37.88 23.59
N ILE A 729 -0.01 36.98 22.75
CA ILE A 729 -1.37 36.46 22.78
C ILE A 729 -1.33 34.93 22.95
N ILE A 730 -2.30 34.37 23.68
CA ILE A 730 -2.43 32.92 23.82
C ILE A 730 -3.10 32.33 22.57
N GLU A 731 -2.44 31.34 21.96
CA GLU A 731 -2.96 30.54 20.84
C GLU A 731 -3.70 29.30 21.36
N THR A 732 -3.12 28.62 22.36
CA THR A 732 -3.77 27.54 23.10
C THR A 732 -3.07 27.30 24.44
N TYR A 733 -3.68 26.52 25.33
CA TYR A 733 -3.17 26.28 26.67
C TYR A 733 -3.66 24.94 27.25
N THR A 734 -3.02 24.50 28.32
CA THR A 734 -3.55 23.49 29.25
C THR A 734 -2.98 23.71 30.65
N VAL A 735 -3.60 23.10 31.65
CA VAL A 735 -3.14 23.13 33.04
C VAL A 735 -3.10 21.71 33.58
N GLN A 736 -1.93 21.26 34.03
CA GLN A 736 -1.77 19.99 34.71
C GLN A 736 -2.19 20.10 36.17
N PHE A 737 -2.85 19.05 36.67
CA PHE A 737 -3.34 18.97 38.04
C PHE A 737 -2.64 17.86 38.82
N SER A 738 -2.43 18.13 40.10
CA SER A 738 -1.92 17.17 41.07
C SER A 738 -2.96 16.08 41.38
N ARG A 739 -2.53 15.01 42.08
CA ARG A 739 -3.45 13.93 42.49
C ARG A 739 -4.53 14.37 43.48
N ASP A 740 -4.28 15.42 44.28
CA ASP A 740 -5.27 16.04 45.16
C ASP A 740 -6.16 17.06 44.45
N GLY A 741 -6.02 17.23 43.13
CA GLY A 741 -6.94 18.01 42.30
C GLY A 741 -6.64 19.51 42.25
N LYS A 742 -5.43 19.94 42.61
CA LYS A 742 -5.01 21.35 42.54
C LYS A 742 -4.28 21.63 41.22
N PRO A 743 -4.48 22.82 40.61
CA PRO A 743 -3.64 23.28 39.52
C PRO A 743 -2.17 23.30 39.94
N GLU A 744 -1.30 22.64 39.16
CA GLU A 744 0.14 22.51 39.46
C GLU A 744 0.98 23.29 38.46
N GLN A 745 0.71 23.11 37.16
CA GLN A 745 1.53 23.69 36.11
C GLN A 745 0.68 24.08 34.90
N GLY A 746 0.63 25.38 34.60
CA GLY A 746 0.12 25.91 33.34
C GLY A 746 1.15 25.82 32.20
N PHE A 747 0.67 25.45 31.01
CA PHE A 747 1.41 25.42 29.75
C PHE A 747 0.67 26.27 28.72
N VAL A 748 1.40 27.16 28.05
CA VAL A 748 0.87 28.11 27.07
C VAL A 748 1.64 27.94 25.77
N ILE A 749 0.90 27.85 24.66
CA ILE A 749 1.40 28.14 23.33
C ILE A 749 0.90 29.53 22.98
N GLY A 750 1.83 30.45 22.74
CA GLY A 750 1.50 31.84 22.46
C GLY A 750 2.21 32.37 21.23
N ARG A 751 1.80 33.56 20.79
CA ARG A 751 2.40 34.30 19.67
C ARG A 751 2.83 35.67 20.14
N LEU A 752 4.03 36.09 19.77
CA LEU A 752 4.46 37.48 19.99
C LEU A 752 3.65 38.42 19.10
N LEU A 753 3.13 39.52 19.65
CA LEU A 753 2.33 40.49 18.87
C LEU A 753 3.17 41.19 17.79
N LYS A 754 4.47 41.38 18.05
CA LYS A 754 5.37 42.12 17.15
C LYS A 754 5.82 41.29 15.95
N THR A 755 6.09 40.00 16.13
CA THR A 755 6.72 39.15 15.10
C THR A 755 5.83 38.00 14.63
N ALA A 756 4.72 37.74 15.31
CA ALA A 756 3.85 36.58 15.12
C ALA A 756 4.55 35.22 15.32
N GLU A 757 5.78 35.21 15.83
CA GLU A 757 6.51 33.99 16.16
C GLU A 757 5.85 33.30 17.35
N ARG A 758 5.75 31.98 17.25
CA ARG A 758 5.18 31.12 18.29
C ARG A 758 6.22 30.85 19.37
N PHE A 759 5.77 30.66 20.60
CA PHE A 759 6.60 30.20 21.71
C PHE A 759 5.85 29.20 22.59
N ILE A 760 6.61 28.42 23.35
CA ILE A 760 6.11 27.60 24.45
C ILE A 760 6.47 28.31 25.74
N ALA A 761 5.54 28.40 26.69
CA ALA A 761 5.78 29.01 28.00
C ALA A 761 5.07 28.24 29.13
N ASN A 762 5.62 28.39 30.33
CA ASN A 762 4.91 28.07 31.57
C ASN A 762 4.22 29.33 32.13
N HIS A 763 3.28 29.18 33.06
CA HIS A 763 2.74 30.30 33.82
C HIS A 763 3.83 30.96 34.68
N ALA A 764 3.83 32.30 34.79
CA ALA A 764 4.82 33.04 35.58
C ALA A 764 4.41 33.22 37.06
N ASP A 765 3.11 33.21 37.35
CA ASP A 765 2.56 33.55 38.66
C ASP A 765 1.22 32.84 38.95
N ALA A 766 0.83 32.85 40.23
CA ALA A 766 -0.37 32.17 40.73
C ALA A 766 -1.67 32.75 40.13
N GLN A 767 -1.71 34.04 39.83
CA GLN A 767 -2.89 34.66 39.20
C GLN A 767 -3.09 34.10 37.79
N THR A 768 -2.01 34.02 37.02
CA THR A 768 -2.03 33.44 35.67
C THR A 768 -2.45 31.98 35.70
N LEU A 769 -1.95 31.18 36.65
CA LEU A 769 -2.37 29.80 36.82
C LEU A 769 -3.88 29.69 37.16
N ALA A 770 -4.38 30.55 38.04
CA ALA A 770 -5.79 30.58 38.40
C ALA A 770 -6.69 30.95 37.21
N GLU A 771 -6.28 31.92 36.40
CA GLU A 771 -7.00 32.31 35.19
C GLU A 771 -6.97 31.22 34.11
N LEU A 772 -5.82 30.56 33.89
CA LEU A 772 -5.71 29.44 32.96
C LEU A 772 -6.52 28.21 33.39
N SER A 773 -6.77 28.03 34.69
CA SER A 773 -7.56 26.90 35.22
C SER A 773 -9.04 27.24 35.45
N SER A 774 -9.46 28.45 35.10
CA SER A 774 -10.84 28.92 35.25
C SER A 774 -11.77 28.26 34.25
N TRP A 775 -12.99 27.95 34.70
CA TRP A 775 -14.07 27.45 33.84
C TRP A 775 -14.86 28.57 33.15
N ASP A 776 -14.67 29.81 33.60
CA ASP A 776 -15.51 30.95 33.25
C ASP A 776 -14.73 32.09 32.58
N VAL A 777 -13.40 31.98 32.53
CA VAL A 777 -12.51 32.96 31.91
C VAL A 777 -11.87 32.31 30.69
N GLU A 778 -12.11 32.86 29.51
CA GLU A 778 -11.49 32.39 28.26
C GLU A 778 -10.03 32.88 28.15
N PRO A 779 -9.01 32.00 28.18
CA PRO A 779 -7.62 32.43 28.04
C PRO A 779 -7.18 32.65 26.58
N ILE A 780 -7.74 31.92 25.62
CA ILE A 780 -7.31 32.00 24.22
C ILE A 780 -7.66 33.38 23.65
N GLY A 781 -6.71 33.97 22.91
CA GLY A 781 -6.86 35.31 22.35
C GLY A 781 -6.60 36.45 23.35
N ARG A 782 -6.42 36.16 24.65
CA ARG A 782 -6.07 37.20 25.62
C ARG A 782 -4.60 37.59 25.53
N ARG A 783 -4.36 38.89 25.73
CA ARG A 783 -3.03 39.50 25.76
C ARG A 783 -2.36 39.30 27.12
N GLY A 784 -1.05 39.18 27.10
CA GLY A 784 -0.20 39.16 28.28
C GLY A 784 1.24 39.48 27.91
N TRP A 785 2.16 39.19 28.82
CA TRP A 785 3.58 39.37 28.63
C TRP A 785 4.30 38.03 28.77
N VAL A 786 5.25 37.75 27.87
CA VAL A 786 6.19 36.62 28.01
C VAL A 786 7.59 37.13 28.29
N SER A 787 8.32 36.44 29.17
CA SER A 787 9.72 36.74 29.49
C SER A 787 10.50 35.47 29.77
N SER A 788 11.82 35.48 29.58
CA SER A 788 12.67 34.34 29.93
C SER A 788 12.98 34.33 31.43
N GLY A 789 12.67 33.21 32.08
CA GLY A 789 13.03 32.89 33.46
C GLY A 789 14.51 32.57 33.62
N LYS A 790 14.96 32.53 34.88
CA LYS A 790 16.38 32.29 35.24
C LYS A 790 16.89 30.90 34.83
N ASP A 791 15.97 29.94 34.69
CA ASP A 791 16.24 28.57 34.24
C ASP A 791 16.11 28.40 32.71
N GLY A 792 15.97 29.52 31.99
CA GLY A 792 15.83 29.55 30.54
C GLY A 792 14.40 29.34 30.04
N ARG A 793 13.44 28.94 30.87
CA ARG A 793 12.05 28.74 30.44
C ARG A 793 11.37 30.07 30.13
N ASN A 794 10.54 30.13 29.10
CA ASN A 794 9.64 31.25 28.91
C ASN A 794 8.50 31.18 29.94
N LEU A 795 8.18 32.32 30.52
CA LEU A 795 7.14 32.51 31.53
C LEU A 795 6.14 33.54 31.02
N PHE A 796 4.87 33.15 30.93
CA PHE A 796 3.76 33.99 30.50
C PHE A 796 2.96 34.50 31.71
N THR A 797 2.56 35.77 31.68
CA THR A 797 1.68 36.39 32.69
C THR A 797 0.59 37.26 32.05
N PHE A 798 -0.60 37.28 32.66
CA PHE A 798 -1.64 38.28 32.35
C PHE A 798 -1.39 39.63 33.02
N VAL A 799 -0.46 39.71 33.98
CA VAL A 799 -0.14 40.92 34.72
C VAL A 799 0.84 41.78 33.90
N ALA A 800 0.56 43.08 33.79
CA ALA A 800 1.48 44.00 33.14
C ALA A 800 2.78 44.13 33.95
N ARG A 801 3.95 44.22 33.28
CA ARG A 801 5.22 44.56 33.98
C ARG A 801 5.03 45.90 34.74
N PRO A 802 5.62 46.07 35.93
CA PRO A 802 5.65 47.37 36.59
C PRO A 802 6.26 48.42 35.64
N GLY A 803 5.45 49.37 35.16
CA GLY A 803 5.88 50.45 34.26
C GLY A 803 5.18 50.54 32.89
N GLN A 804 4.33 49.59 32.50
CA GLN A 804 3.50 49.70 31.29
C GLN A 804 2.05 49.31 31.59
N GLN A 805 1.08 50.19 31.31
CA GLN A 805 -0.34 49.87 31.37
C GLN A 805 -0.71 48.98 30.18
N LEU A 806 -1.14 47.74 30.44
CA LEU A 806 -1.89 46.96 29.46
C LEU A 806 -3.26 47.62 29.30
N PHE A 807 -3.52 48.26 28.15
CA PHE A 807 -4.83 48.81 27.84
C PHE A 807 -5.85 47.66 27.72
N LYS A 808 -6.85 47.67 28.61
CA LYS A 808 -8.07 46.87 28.47
C LYS A 808 -8.87 47.40 27.28
N LEU A 809 -9.37 46.51 26.43
CA LEU A 809 -10.48 46.81 25.52
C LEU A 809 -11.78 46.91 26.32
#